data_AF-A0A947T3T8-F1
#
_entry.id   AF-A0A947T3T8-F1
#
_cell.length_a   1.000
_cell.length_b   1.000
_cell.length_c   1.000
_cell.angle_alpha   90.00
_cell.angle_beta   90.00
_cell.angle_gamma   90.00
#
_symmetry.space_group_name_H-M   'P 1'
#
loop_
_entity.id
_entity.type
_entity.pdbx_description
1 polymer ?
#
loop_
_entity_poly.entity_id
_entity_poly.type
_entity_poly.pdbx_seq_one_letter_code
_entity_poly.pdbx_strand_id
1 'polypeptide(L)'
;MLKKLWLAARRVMEPRGTAAFLLVSAVVGVLVGLAAAALIEAIDGLGRAMATIGDHVGSTRVVALVSIPIGLLLAWSIARRFAPEVAGEGVPEAIAAVAIRSGYMPSRAVPLKLIATSLTLGLGGSAGRESPIVQIGATIGSSISRKSGMGEDRVRSLVAAGAGAAIGASFNAPIAGMLFAMEVIIGGFAVRHLNAVVVASVAAAVTTRSIVGEEQILHSFPHRLGDPRELILYIGLGLLAVVVAVLFLNALGRTESLRTRGPGWLRPVLLGLAVGGIAWLEPDVLGTGQGVVGGFLSLLSADNVVWWSVLALAGYKMVASTLTLGAGGFGGEFMPSLFIGAALGTAYATLLAPAWGISNLSPGAFAIVGMAATFAAVARAPLTAIIIAFEITGDYGLVLPLMLAATLATFLADVIHPNSVYAQSLARRGITLTRRSEVDVLDTVPAGDVASLPAEVAEPGMTTGVAQGLLDRSRQHGVAVVEEGRLVGIITVTDIIRTGGPSDQVLVADAMTPKPLTATPSTPVSEVLARMATLGVGRIPIVDEHDPGRLVGIFRREHAVQAYHLALGREVSHDLGIERLRARTTTDAAFHDIEVPAASVADGRLLKEVAMPGGVTVVSVRKGLQVEVPDGNTRLQAGDILTVFARAGGFDQLLQRFNAGDTEELTAISGDDARFYDLEIPLGSVADGRLIKEVAIPGGCTIVSVRRGMEVIVPDGNTRLLSGDVITLFARQDSRKQFAERLRPPQPGDSGR
;
A
#
# COMPACT_ATOMS: atom_id res chain seq x y z
N MET A 1 -26.76 -5.92 -41.22
CA MET A 1 -26.57 -4.58 -40.61
C MET A 1 -25.91 -4.68 -39.23
N LEU A 2 -26.47 -5.44 -38.27
CA LEU A 2 -25.90 -5.71 -36.94
C LEU A 2 -24.44 -6.20 -36.93
N LYS A 3 -24.07 -7.12 -37.83
CA LYS A 3 -22.67 -7.61 -37.96
C LYS A 3 -21.69 -6.53 -38.40
N LYS A 4 -22.12 -5.60 -39.27
CA LYS A 4 -21.31 -4.46 -39.74
C LYS A 4 -21.20 -3.36 -38.67
N LEU A 5 -22.29 -3.10 -37.93
CA LEU A 5 -22.29 -2.25 -36.74
C LEU A 5 -21.38 -2.81 -35.64
N TRP A 6 -21.40 -4.13 -35.42
CA TRP A 6 -20.54 -4.81 -34.46
C TRP A 6 -19.06 -4.78 -34.88
N LEU A 7 -18.76 -4.96 -36.17
CA LEU A 7 -17.40 -4.83 -36.71
C LEU A 7 -16.88 -3.38 -36.70
N ALA A 8 -17.75 -2.39 -36.94
CA ALA A 8 -17.41 -0.97 -36.83
C ALA A 8 -17.18 -0.56 -35.38
N ALA A 9 -18.03 -1.01 -34.45
CA ALA A 9 -17.83 -0.84 -33.02
C ALA A 9 -16.54 -1.52 -32.55
N ARG A 10 -16.22 -2.71 -33.07
CA ARG A 10 -14.98 -3.44 -32.78
C ARG A 10 -13.73 -2.67 -33.24
N ARG A 11 -13.77 -1.98 -34.40
CA ARG A 11 -12.66 -1.13 -34.87
C ARG A 11 -12.45 0.13 -34.04
N VAL A 12 -13.52 0.68 -33.45
CA VAL A 12 -13.43 1.78 -32.47
C VAL A 12 -12.94 1.27 -31.10
N MET A 13 -13.27 0.02 -30.76
CA MET A 13 -12.90 -0.64 -29.50
C MET A 13 -11.51 -1.28 -29.46
N GLU A 14 -10.74 -1.24 -30.55
CA GLU A 14 -9.30 -1.56 -30.54
C GLU A 14 -8.52 -0.24 -30.38
N PRO A 15 -8.30 0.27 -29.15
CA PRO A 15 -7.64 1.56 -28.98
C PRO A 15 -6.15 1.39 -29.25
N ARG A 16 -5.72 1.46 -30.50
CA ARG A 16 -4.29 1.65 -30.79
C ARG A 16 -3.86 3.10 -30.51
N GLY A 17 -4.80 4.05 -30.46
CA GLY A 17 -4.56 5.47 -30.17
C GLY A 17 -5.25 6.01 -28.92
N THR A 18 -4.73 7.14 -28.41
CA THR A 18 -5.21 7.85 -27.20
C THR A 18 -6.67 8.28 -27.30
N ALA A 19 -7.14 8.74 -28.47
CA ALA A 19 -8.52 9.20 -28.66
C ALA A 19 -9.56 8.07 -28.48
N ALA A 20 -9.30 6.88 -29.04
CA ALA A 20 -10.19 5.72 -28.88
C ALA A 20 -10.29 5.28 -27.42
N PHE A 21 -9.18 5.38 -26.67
CA PHE A 21 -9.16 5.07 -25.24
C PHE A 21 -10.00 6.07 -24.42
N LEU A 22 -9.95 7.36 -24.76
CA LEU A 22 -10.80 8.38 -24.13
C LEU A 22 -12.28 8.19 -24.46
N LEU A 23 -12.62 7.82 -25.70
CA LEU A 23 -14.00 7.48 -26.07
C LEU A 23 -14.52 6.29 -25.27
N VAL A 24 -13.71 5.23 -25.11
CA VAL A 24 -14.10 4.10 -24.25
C VAL A 24 -14.26 4.55 -22.79
N SER A 25 -13.42 5.46 -22.30
CA SER A 25 -13.54 6.01 -20.95
C SER A 25 -14.85 6.80 -20.76
N ALA A 26 -15.27 7.59 -21.76
CA ALA A 26 -16.56 8.28 -21.75
C ALA A 26 -17.73 7.29 -21.73
N VAL A 27 -17.67 6.21 -22.53
CA VAL A 27 -18.70 5.15 -22.53
C VAL A 27 -18.77 4.45 -21.17
N VAL A 28 -17.63 4.18 -20.54
CA VAL A 28 -17.60 3.68 -19.15
C VAL A 28 -18.31 4.68 -18.24
N GLY A 29 -17.96 5.96 -18.29
CA GLY A 29 -18.62 7.01 -17.51
C GLY A 29 -20.14 7.03 -17.66
N VAL A 30 -20.66 7.03 -18.90
CA VAL A 30 -22.11 6.98 -19.15
C VAL A 30 -22.76 5.75 -18.53
N LEU A 31 -22.17 4.57 -18.70
CA LEU A 31 -22.72 3.33 -18.14
C LEU A 31 -22.68 3.31 -16.60
N VAL A 32 -21.63 3.87 -16.01
CA VAL A 32 -21.54 4.04 -14.55
C VAL A 32 -22.60 5.03 -14.07
N GLY A 33 -22.80 6.15 -14.76
CA GLY A 33 -23.83 7.13 -14.43
C GLY A 33 -25.25 6.55 -14.51
N LEU A 34 -25.54 5.73 -15.52
CA LEU A 34 -26.80 4.98 -15.61
C LEU A 34 -26.98 3.99 -14.46
N ALA A 35 -25.93 3.25 -14.09
CA ALA A 35 -25.98 2.31 -12.99
C ALA A 35 -26.17 3.01 -11.63
N ALA A 36 -25.50 4.15 -11.42
CA ALA A 36 -25.68 4.99 -10.24
C ALA A 36 -27.11 5.54 -10.17
N ALA A 37 -27.64 6.08 -11.26
CA ALA A 37 -29.02 6.57 -11.32
C ALA A 37 -30.03 5.46 -10.99
N ALA A 38 -29.86 4.28 -11.58
CA ALA A 38 -30.72 3.13 -11.30
C ALA A 38 -30.67 2.68 -9.83
N LEU A 39 -29.50 2.75 -9.19
CA LEU A 39 -29.37 2.42 -7.78
C LEU A 39 -30.08 3.44 -6.88
N ILE A 40 -29.90 4.73 -7.17
CA ILE A 40 -30.50 5.82 -6.40
C ILE A 40 -32.02 5.73 -6.46
N GLU A 41 -32.58 5.65 -7.66
CA GLU A 41 -34.03 5.49 -7.87
C GLU A 41 -34.58 4.22 -7.21
N ALA A 42 -33.82 3.12 -7.21
CA ALA A 42 -34.24 1.89 -6.54
C ALA A 42 -34.23 2.02 -5.00
N ILE A 43 -33.24 2.70 -4.42
CA ILE A 43 -33.19 2.97 -2.98
C ILE A 43 -34.34 3.89 -2.58
N ASP A 44 -34.51 5.01 -3.28
CA ASP A 44 -35.53 6.02 -2.98
C ASP A 44 -36.95 5.50 -3.24
N GLY A 45 -37.13 4.68 -4.29
CA GLY A 45 -38.38 3.99 -4.57
C GLY A 45 -38.79 3.02 -3.45
N LEU A 46 -37.84 2.20 -2.95
CA LEU A 46 -38.11 1.33 -1.81
C LEU A 46 -38.37 2.12 -0.52
N GLY A 47 -37.60 3.18 -0.28
CA GLY A 47 -37.79 4.06 0.88
C GLY A 47 -39.18 4.70 0.88
N ARG A 48 -39.64 5.22 -0.26
CA ARG A 48 -41.01 5.75 -0.43
C ARG A 48 -42.07 4.68 -0.19
N ALA A 49 -41.86 3.47 -0.70
CA ALA A 49 -42.78 2.36 -0.46
C ALA A 49 -42.87 2.01 1.04
N MET A 50 -41.74 1.99 1.77
CA MET A 50 -41.74 1.75 3.21
C MET A 50 -42.43 2.88 3.98
N ALA A 51 -42.24 4.13 3.57
CA ALA A 51 -42.95 5.28 4.15
C ALA A 51 -44.46 5.16 3.93
N THR A 52 -44.90 4.84 2.71
CA THR A 52 -46.33 4.63 2.40
C THR A 52 -46.92 3.50 3.23
N ILE A 53 -46.21 2.36 3.38
CA ILE A 53 -46.66 1.27 4.26
C ILE A 53 -46.73 1.75 5.71
N GLY A 54 -45.76 2.55 6.16
CA GLY A 54 -45.75 3.19 7.48
C GLY A 54 -46.99 4.02 7.75
N ASP A 55 -47.42 4.82 6.77
CA ASP A 55 -48.64 5.63 6.85
C ASP A 55 -49.90 4.76 6.95
N HIS A 56 -49.96 3.65 6.21
CA HIS A 56 -51.09 2.70 6.28
C HIS A 56 -51.14 1.92 7.60
N VAL A 57 -49.99 1.57 8.16
CA VAL A 57 -49.85 0.87 9.45
C VAL A 57 -50.01 1.85 10.64
N GLY A 58 -49.90 3.16 10.39
CA GLY A 58 -49.95 4.22 11.40
C GLY A 58 -48.64 4.40 12.17
N SER A 59 -47.54 3.75 11.76
CA SER A 59 -46.22 3.92 12.37
C SER A 59 -45.09 3.48 11.44
N THR A 60 -44.32 4.44 10.94
CA THR A 60 -43.07 4.21 10.19
C THR A 60 -42.01 3.50 11.03
N ARG A 61 -42.02 3.71 12.36
CA ARG A 61 -41.08 3.04 13.31
C ARG A 61 -41.33 1.54 13.41
N VAL A 62 -42.60 1.12 13.45
CA VAL A 62 -42.97 -0.30 13.44
C VAL A 62 -42.54 -0.96 12.13
N VAL A 63 -42.73 -0.26 11.00
CA VAL A 63 -42.28 -0.75 9.69
C VAL A 63 -40.76 -0.93 9.67
N ALA A 64 -39.99 0.07 10.13
CA ALA A 64 -38.53 0.00 10.20
C ALA A 64 -38.03 -1.19 11.04
N LEU A 65 -38.67 -1.47 12.18
CA LEU A 65 -38.32 -2.60 13.06
C LEU A 65 -38.41 -3.96 12.35
N VAL A 66 -39.29 -4.08 11.35
CA VAL A 66 -39.54 -5.32 10.60
C VAL A 66 -38.80 -5.33 9.26
N SER A 67 -38.81 -4.22 8.52
CA SER A 67 -38.25 -4.12 7.17
C SER A 67 -36.72 -4.24 7.17
N ILE A 68 -36.04 -3.69 8.19
CA ILE A 68 -34.57 -3.69 8.26
C ILE A 68 -33.99 -5.11 8.41
N PRO A 69 -34.43 -5.94 9.38
CA PRO A 69 -34.01 -7.35 9.44
C PRO A 69 -34.28 -8.11 8.14
N ILE A 70 -35.43 -7.85 7.49
CA ILE A 70 -35.78 -8.49 6.21
C ILE A 70 -34.80 -8.08 5.12
N GLY A 71 -34.50 -6.79 4.98
CA GLY A 71 -33.56 -6.30 3.97
C GLY A 71 -32.16 -6.88 4.14
N LEU A 72 -31.66 -6.92 5.37
CA LEU A 72 -30.36 -7.53 5.69
C LEU A 72 -30.36 -9.04 5.43
N LEU A 73 -31.44 -9.75 5.78
CA LEU A 73 -31.58 -11.18 5.52
C LEU A 73 -31.62 -11.49 4.02
N LEU A 74 -32.33 -10.68 3.23
CA LEU A 74 -32.41 -10.83 1.78
C LEU A 74 -31.05 -10.53 1.13
N ALA A 75 -30.39 -9.44 1.51
CA ALA A 75 -29.05 -9.10 1.02
C ALA A 75 -28.03 -10.20 1.33
N TRP A 76 -28.02 -10.71 2.57
CA TRP A 76 -27.20 -11.84 2.97
C TRP A 76 -27.52 -13.12 2.16
N SER A 77 -28.79 -13.39 1.91
CA SER A 77 -29.23 -14.55 1.13
C SER A 77 -28.74 -14.47 -0.32
N ILE A 78 -28.78 -13.29 -0.93
CA ILE A 78 -28.26 -13.04 -2.28
C ILE A 78 -26.75 -13.31 -2.32
N ALA A 79 -26.00 -12.76 -1.36
CA ALA A 79 -24.56 -12.96 -1.26
C ALA A 79 -24.18 -14.44 -1.17
N ARG A 80 -24.89 -15.19 -0.30
CA ARG A 80 -24.59 -16.60 -0.05
C ARG A 80 -24.95 -17.50 -1.22
N ARG A 81 -26.06 -17.26 -1.92
CA ARG A 81 -26.54 -18.14 -3.00
C ARG A 81 -25.91 -17.83 -4.37
N PHE A 82 -25.73 -16.55 -4.71
CA PHE A 82 -25.48 -16.17 -6.09
C PHE A 82 -24.05 -15.68 -6.35
N ALA A 83 -23.42 -15.01 -5.39
CA ALA A 83 -22.03 -14.58 -5.57
C ALA A 83 -21.32 -14.25 -4.23
N PRO A 84 -20.69 -15.24 -3.58
CA PRO A 84 -19.88 -15.01 -2.38
C PRO A 84 -18.72 -14.04 -2.61
N GLU A 85 -18.20 -14.01 -3.84
CA GLU A 85 -17.12 -13.11 -4.28
C GLU A 85 -17.51 -11.63 -4.44
N VAL A 86 -18.82 -11.32 -4.38
CA VAL A 86 -19.38 -9.97 -4.49
C VAL A 86 -19.76 -9.41 -3.11
N ALA A 87 -19.74 -10.27 -2.09
CA ALA A 87 -19.87 -9.87 -0.69
C ALA A 87 -18.66 -8.99 -0.30
N GLY A 88 -18.91 -7.92 0.45
CA GLY A 88 -17.90 -6.94 0.85
C GLY A 88 -18.41 -5.50 0.75
N GLU A 89 -17.56 -4.55 1.13
CA GLU A 89 -17.88 -3.12 1.24
C GLU A 89 -17.86 -2.43 -0.15
N GLY A 90 -17.01 -2.89 -1.07
CA GLY A 90 -16.97 -2.49 -2.48
C GLY A 90 -15.71 -1.71 -2.89
N VAL A 91 -15.31 -0.69 -2.13
CA VAL A 91 -14.05 0.03 -2.35
C VAL A 91 -12.83 -0.89 -2.17
N PRO A 92 -12.73 -1.71 -1.11
CA PRO A 92 -11.65 -2.69 -0.96
C PRO A 92 -11.50 -3.61 -2.17
N GLU A 93 -12.62 -4.05 -2.78
CA GLU A 93 -12.59 -4.89 -3.98
C GLU A 93 -12.01 -4.17 -5.20
N ALA A 94 -12.30 -2.89 -5.37
CA ALA A 94 -11.73 -2.08 -6.44
C ALA A 94 -10.22 -1.86 -6.24
N ILE A 95 -9.79 -1.55 -5.01
CA ILE A 95 -8.37 -1.41 -4.65
C ILE A 95 -7.64 -2.73 -4.93
N ALA A 96 -8.14 -3.86 -4.40
CA ALA A 96 -7.54 -5.17 -4.61
C ALA A 96 -7.50 -5.57 -6.10
N ALA A 97 -8.53 -5.20 -6.88
CA ALA A 97 -8.53 -5.45 -8.31
C ALA A 97 -7.37 -4.74 -9.02
N VAL A 98 -7.19 -3.44 -8.74
CA VAL A 98 -6.12 -2.63 -9.35
C VAL A 98 -4.73 -3.09 -8.87
N ALA A 99 -4.58 -3.32 -7.57
CA ALA A 99 -3.29 -3.63 -6.94
C ALA A 99 -2.78 -5.03 -7.28
N ILE A 100 -3.62 -6.08 -7.18
CA ILE A 100 -3.14 -7.47 -7.19
C ILE A 100 -3.87 -8.41 -8.17
N ARG A 101 -4.92 -7.96 -8.87
CA ARG A 101 -5.67 -8.80 -9.82
C ARG A 101 -5.62 -8.31 -11.28
N SER A 102 -4.64 -7.48 -11.63
CA SER A 102 -4.50 -6.86 -12.96
C SER A 102 -5.81 -6.20 -13.45
N GLY A 103 -6.57 -5.60 -12.54
CA GLY A 103 -7.85 -4.96 -12.79
C GLY A 103 -9.03 -5.91 -13.03
N TYR A 104 -8.93 -7.20 -12.74
CA TYR A 104 -10.02 -8.16 -12.92
C TYR A 104 -11.12 -8.01 -11.85
N MET A 105 -12.35 -7.78 -12.32
CA MET A 105 -13.59 -7.87 -11.53
C MET A 105 -14.70 -8.63 -12.28
N PRO A 106 -15.47 -9.50 -11.59
CA PRO A 106 -16.48 -10.35 -12.22
C PRO A 106 -17.71 -9.53 -12.64
N SER A 107 -18.10 -9.57 -13.91
CA SER A 107 -19.21 -8.76 -14.47
C SER A 107 -20.57 -9.05 -13.82
N ARG A 108 -20.78 -10.27 -13.31
CA ARG A 108 -21.98 -10.66 -12.56
C ARG A 108 -22.16 -9.88 -11.25
N ALA A 109 -21.12 -9.21 -10.75
CA ALA A 109 -21.18 -8.39 -9.55
C ALA A 109 -22.13 -7.20 -9.69
N VAL A 110 -22.23 -6.59 -10.88
CA VAL A 110 -23.01 -5.37 -11.09
C VAL A 110 -24.49 -5.53 -10.70
N PRO A 111 -25.28 -6.42 -11.32
CA PRO A 111 -26.69 -6.55 -10.98
C PRO A 111 -26.91 -7.04 -9.54
N LEU A 112 -26.06 -7.92 -9.03
CA LEU A 112 -26.18 -8.44 -7.67
C LEU A 112 -25.91 -7.37 -6.62
N LYS A 113 -24.89 -6.53 -6.83
CA LYS A 113 -24.56 -5.43 -5.94
C LYS A 113 -25.66 -4.36 -5.94
N LEU A 114 -26.20 -4.03 -7.11
CA LEU A 114 -27.34 -3.10 -7.23
C LEU A 114 -28.51 -3.58 -6.38
N ILE A 115 -29.00 -4.80 -6.62
CA ILE A 115 -30.17 -5.35 -5.92
C ILE A 115 -29.92 -5.44 -4.40
N ALA A 116 -28.78 -6.01 -3.98
CA ALA A 116 -28.49 -6.19 -2.56
C ALA A 116 -28.34 -4.86 -1.81
N THR A 117 -27.75 -3.85 -2.46
CA THR A 117 -27.61 -2.49 -1.88
C THR A 117 -28.96 -1.79 -1.80
N SER A 118 -29.79 -1.88 -2.86
CA SER A 118 -31.17 -1.35 -2.84
C SER A 118 -32.00 -1.97 -1.72
N LEU A 119 -31.91 -3.28 -1.51
CA LEU A 119 -32.63 -3.96 -0.43
C LEU A 119 -32.10 -3.58 0.96
N THR A 120 -30.79 -3.42 1.11
CA THR A 120 -30.18 -3.03 2.39
C THR A 120 -30.61 -1.62 2.78
N LEU A 121 -30.40 -0.63 1.90
CA LEU A 121 -30.65 0.77 2.19
C LEU A 121 -32.13 1.15 2.06
N GLY A 122 -32.81 0.67 1.02
CA GLY A 122 -34.21 0.99 0.74
C GLY A 122 -35.20 0.43 1.76
N LEU A 123 -34.84 -0.67 2.47
CA LEU A 123 -35.64 -1.19 3.59
C LEU A 123 -35.26 -0.59 4.95
N GLY A 124 -34.37 0.42 4.96
CA GLY A 124 -34.05 1.21 6.14
C GLY A 124 -32.69 0.92 6.78
N GLY A 125 -31.81 0.11 6.18
CA GLY A 125 -30.45 -0.09 6.69
C GLY A 125 -29.67 1.23 6.73
N SER A 126 -28.84 1.41 7.77
CA SER A 126 -28.02 2.61 7.94
C SER A 126 -26.65 2.37 7.32
N ALA A 127 -26.37 2.91 6.14
CA ALA A 127 -25.06 2.84 5.47
C ALA A 127 -25.03 3.80 4.27
N GLY A 128 -23.86 3.97 3.64
CA GLY A 128 -23.71 4.69 2.39
C GLY A 128 -23.90 3.81 1.15
N ARG A 129 -24.34 4.39 0.03
CA ARG A 129 -24.41 3.71 -1.28
C ARG A 129 -23.10 3.77 -2.08
N GLU A 130 -22.16 4.60 -1.62
CA GLU A 130 -20.95 4.98 -2.36
C GLU A 130 -20.01 3.81 -2.63
N SER A 131 -19.67 3.03 -1.59
CA SER A 131 -18.76 1.91 -1.75
C SER A 131 -19.29 0.82 -2.70
N PRO A 132 -20.59 0.44 -2.63
CA PRO A 132 -21.20 -0.40 -3.66
C PRO A 132 -21.16 0.19 -5.08
N ILE A 133 -21.45 1.48 -5.24
CA ILE A 133 -21.40 2.16 -6.54
C ILE A 133 -19.98 2.16 -7.10
N VAL A 134 -18.96 2.40 -6.28
CA VAL A 134 -17.55 2.28 -6.66
C VAL A 134 -17.23 0.89 -7.21
N GLN A 135 -17.68 -0.17 -6.53
CA GLN A 135 -17.47 -1.54 -7.02
C GLN A 135 -18.18 -1.80 -8.35
N ILE A 136 -19.41 -1.30 -8.50
CA ILE A 136 -20.18 -1.40 -9.75
C ILE A 136 -19.42 -0.68 -10.88
N GLY A 137 -18.97 0.55 -10.64
CA GLY A 137 -18.24 1.34 -11.61
C GLY A 137 -16.91 0.71 -12.02
N ALA A 138 -16.12 0.27 -11.05
CA ALA A 138 -14.89 -0.47 -11.26
C ALA A 138 -15.12 -1.76 -12.07
N THR A 139 -16.22 -2.47 -11.81
CA THR A 139 -16.59 -3.70 -12.54
C THR A 139 -17.01 -3.40 -13.98
N ILE A 140 -17.72 -2.31 -14.23
CA ILE A 140 -18.08 -1.84 -15.58
C ILE A 140 -16.80 -1.53 -16.38
N GLY A 141 -15.88 -0.76 -15.80
CA GLY A 141 -14.57 -0.47 -16.38
C GLY A 141 -13.74 -1.72 -16.68
N SER A 142 -13.70 -2.67 -15.73
CA SER A 142 -13.05 -3.98 -15.87
C SER A 142 -13.66 -4.82 -17.01
N SER A 143 -14.99 -4.82 -17.12
CA SER A 143 -15.70 -5.63 -18.11
C SER A 143 -15.51 -5.11 -19.53
N ILE A 144 -15.51 -3.79 -19.70
CA ILE A 144 -15.34 -3.14 -21.01
C ILE A 144 -13.89 -3.27 -21.48
N SER A 145 -12.93 -2.97 -20.60
CA SER A 145 -11.50 -3.06 -20.92
C SER A 145 -11.06 -4.46 -21.35
N ARG A 146 -11.58 -5.52 -20.71
CA ARG A 146 -11.32 -6.91 -21.12
C ARG A 146 -11.92 -7.26 -22.47
N LYS A 147 -13.17 -6.86 -22.74
CA LYS A 147 -13.82 -7.11 -24.04
C LYS A 147 -13.10 -6.41 -25.20
N SER A 148 -12.43 -5.31 -24.92
CA SER A 148 -11.60 -4.56 -25.86
C SER A 148 -10.17 -5.09 -26.03
N GLY A 149 -9.75 -6.12 -25.26
CA GLY A 149 -8.41 -6.70 -25.36
C GLY A 149 -7.27 -5.73 -24.99
N MET A 150 -7.51 -4.81 -24.06
CA MET A 150 -6.51 -3.81 -23.67
C MET A 150 -5.41 -4.38 -22.77
N GLY A 151 -4.21 -3.80 -22.83
CA GLY A 151 -3.12 -4.14 -21.90
C GLY A 151 -3.41 -3.76 -20.45
N GLU A 152 -2.71 -4.40 -19.50
CA GLU A 152 -3.00 -4.32 -18.06
C GLU A 152 -3.05 -2.89 -17.52
N ASP A 153 -2.16 -2.00 -17.95
CA ASP A 153 -2.13 -0.61 -17.48
C ASP A 153 -3.41 0.16 -17.86
N ARG A 154 -3.94 -0.10 -19.07
CA ARG A 154 -5.19 0.52 -19.54
C ARG A 154 -6.42 -0.11 -18.88
N VAL A 155 -6.36 -1.41 -18.57
CA VAL A 155 -7.37 -2.08 -17.75
C VAL A 155 -7.43 -1.43 -16.37
N ARG A 156 -6.29 -1.32 -15.66
CA ARG A 156 -6.20 -0.64 -14.35
C ARG A 156 -6.71 0.79 -14.41
N SER A 157 -6.34 1.52 -15.47
CA SER A 157 -6.84 2.88 -15.73
C SER A 157 -8.36 2.94 -15.83
N LEU A 158 -9.00 2.03 -16.59
CA LEU A 158 -10.46 2.02 -16.78
C LEU A 158 -11.21 1.52 -15.54
N VAL A 159 -10.61 0.64 -14.75
CA VAL A 159 -11.15 0.22 -13.44
C VAL A 159 -11.15 1.41 -12.47
N ALA A 160 -10.03 2.12 -12.36
CA ALA A 160 -9.93 3.33 -11.55
C ALA A 160 -10.85 4.44 -12.08
N ALA A 161 -10.93 4.63 -13.40
CA ALA A 161 -11.84 5.59 -14.02
C ALA A 161 -13.31 5.26 -13.73
N GLY A 162 -13.69 3.98 -13.79
CA GLY A 162 -15.02 3.53 -13.41
C GLY A 162 -15.31 3.76 -11.92
N ALA A 163 -14.34 3.52 -11.04
CA ALA A 163 -14.46 3.79 -9.61
C ALA A 163 -14.62 5.30 -9.30
N GLY A 164 -13.79 6.15 -9.91
CA GLY A 164 -13.89 7.60 -9.76
C GLY A 164 -15.18 8.17 -10.35
N ALA A 165 -15.59 7.64 -11.51
CA ALA A 165 -16.87 7.97 -12.13
C ALA A 165 -18.07 7.63 -11.26
N ALA A 166 -17.96 6.59 -10.44
CA ALA A 166 -18.98 6.19 -9.49
C ALA A 166 -19.17 7.22 -8.36
N ILE A 167 -18.08 7.75 -7.80
CA ILE A 167 -18.13 8.85 -6.83
C ILE A 167 -18.64 10.14 -7.49
N GLY A 168 -18.14 10.46 -8.69
CA GLY A 168 -18.59 11.63 -9.45
C GLY A 168 -20.09 11.59 -9.77
N ALA A 169 -20.61 10.43 -10.15
CA ALA A 169 -22.04 10.21 -10.37
C ALA A 169 -22.87 10.32 -9.09
N SER A 170 -22.32 9.89 -7.95
CA SER A 170 -23.08 9.76 -6.70
C SER A 170 -23.23 11.04 -5.90
N PHE A 171 -22.26 11.94 -6.05
CA PHE A 171 -22.20 13.22 -5.37
C PHE A 171 -22.35 14.40 -6.32
N ASN A 172 -22.55 14.14 -7.62
CA ASN A 172 -22.44 15.15 -8.67
C ASN A 172 -21.10 15.93 -8.59
N ALA A 173 -20.03 15.22 -8.24
CA ALA A 173 -18.73 15.78 -7.85
C ALA A 173 -17.59 15.13 -8.68
N PRO A 174 -17.46 15.47 -9.98
CA PRO A 174 -16.51 14.81 -10.87
C PRO A 174 -15.04 15.02 -10.51
N ILE A 175 -14.65 16.17 -9.96
CA ILE A 175 -13.25 16.45 -9.57
C ILE A 175 -12.90 15.61 -8.33
N ALA A 176 -13.80 15.56 -7.35
CA ALA A 176 -13.71 14.69 -6.20
C ALA A 176 -13.59 13.21 -6.59
N GLY A 177 -14.43 12.74 -7.52
CA GLY A 177 -14.38 11.36 -8.01
C GLY A 177 -13.05 11.04 -8.69
N MET A 178 -12.49 11.99 -9.43
CA MET A 178 -11.15 11.87 -9.98
C MET A 178 -10.10 11.69 -8.88
N LEU A 179 -10.09 12.54 -7.86
CA LEU A 179 -9.11 12.48 -6.79
C LEU A 179 -9.25 11.21 -5.96
N PHE A 180 -10.48 10.77 -5.69
CA PHE A 180 -10.74 9.49 -5.03
C PHE A 180 -10.11 8.32 -5.81
N ALA A 181 -10.24 8.30 -7.14
CA ALA A 181 -9.61 7.26 -7.94
C ALA A 181 -8.07 7.29 -7.86
N MET A 182 -7.47 8.47 -7.81
CA MET A 182 -6.01 8.63 -7.75
C MET A 182 -5.43 8.33 -6.36
N GLU A 183 -6.04 8.92 -5.33
CA GLU A 183 -5.58 8.88 -3.94
C GLU A 183 -5.96 7.57 -3.25
N VAL A 184 -7.19 7.07 -3.45
CA VAL A 184 -7.72 5.89 -2.74
C VAL A 184 -7.60 4.61 -3.56
N ILE A 185 -7.98 4.63 -4.84
CA ILE A 185 -8.04 3.40 -5.65
C ILE A 185 -6.67 3.00 -6.20
N ILE A 186 -5.93 3.96 -6.76
CA ILE A 186 -4.60 3.71 -7.32
C ILE A 186 -3.51 3.80 -6.24
N GLY A 187 -3.66 4.72 -5.27
CA GLY A 187 -2.65 4.95 -4.23
C GLY A 187 -1.40 5.66 -4.74
N GLY A 188 -1.53 6.50 -5.78
CA GLY A 188 -0.43 7.28 -6.36
C GLY A 188 -0.86 8.18 -7.53
N PHE A 189 -0.25 9.38 -7.62
CA PHE A 189 -0.57 10.37 -8.65
C PHE A 189 0.16 10.10 -9.97
N ALA A 190 -0.22 9.04 -10.68
CA ALA A 190 0.30 8.79 -12.02
C ALA A 190 -0.50 9.57 -13.09
N VAL A 191 0.09 10.63 -13.64
CA VAL A 191 -0.50 11.51 -14.67
C VAL A 191 -1.09 10.73 -15.86
N ARG A 192 -0.51 9.58 -16.20
CA ARG A 192 -0.96 8.70 -17.28
C ARG A 192 -2.40 8.17 -17.14
N HIS A 193 -2.94 8.09 -15.92
CA HIS A 193 -4.30 7.58 -15.67
C HIS A 193 -5.35 8.70 -15.62
N LEU A 194 -4.90 9.94 -15.43
CA LEU A 194 -5.74 11.10 -15.15
C LEU A 194 -6.79 11.36 -16.25
N ASN A 195 -6.39 11.34 -17.51
CA ASN A 195 -7.28 11.71 -18.62
C ASN A 195 -8.51 10.79 -18.74
N ALA A 196 -8.32 9.48 -18.56
CA ALA A 196 -9.42 8.52 -18.60
C ALA A 196 -10.37 8.71 -17.41
N VAL A 197 -9.81 8.92 -16.22
CA VAL A 197 -10.55 9.14 -14.98
C VAL A 197 -11.39 10.40 -15.07
N VAL A 198 -10.82 11.51 -15.55
CA VAL A 198 -11.52 12.79 -15.74
C VAL A 198 -12.70 12.63 -16.70
N VAL A 199 -12.44 12.08 -17.90
CA VAL A 199 -13.48 11.92 -18.93
C VAL A 199 -14.62 11.02 -18.45
N ALA A 200 -14.30 9.90 -17.79
CA ALA A 200 -15.32 9.02 -17.23
C ALA A 200 -16.13 9.69 -16.13
N SER A 201 -15.47 10.45 -15.23
CA SER A 201 -16.14 11.10 -14.09
C SER A 201 -17.08 12.22 -14.53
N VAL A 202 -16.67 13.04 -15.49
CA VAL A 202 -17.53 14.07 -16.08
C VAL A 202 -18.72 13.43 -16.79
N ALA A 203 -18.49 12.41 -17.62
CA ALA A 203 -19.57 11.73 -18.35
C ALA A 203 -20.58 11.07 -17.40
N ALA A 204 -20.12 10.47 -16.31
CA ALA A 204 -20.98 9.86 -15.31
C ALA A 204 -21.81 10.89 -14.53
N ALA A 205 -21.19 11.98 -14.07
CA ALA A 205 -21.88 13.07 -13.38
C ALA A 205 -22.98 13.69 -14.26
N VAL A 206 -22.67 14.02 -15.52
CA VAL A 206 -23.66 14.56 -16.48
C VAL A 206 -24.80 13.57 -16.71
N THR A 207 -24.50 12.28 -16.86
CA THR A 207 -25.51 11.26 -17.09
C THR A 207 -26.44 11.13 -15.88
N THR A 208 -25.91 10.99 -14.67
CA THR A 208 -26.74 10.84 -13.46
C THR A 208 -27.54 12.10 -13.18
N ARG A 209 -26.94 13.29 -13.32
CA ARG A 209 -27.63 14.58 -13.17
C ARG A 209 -28.80 14.73 -14.14
N SER A 210 -28.66 14.24 -15.38
CA SER A 210 -29.73 14.32 -16.38
C SER A 210 -30.94 13.41 -16.09
N ILE A 211 -30.77 12.39 -15.25
CA ILE A 211 -31.80 11.39 -14.94
C ILE A 211 -32.41 11.63 -13.56
N VAL A 212 -31.55 11.77 -12.54
CA VAL A 212 -31.96 11.90 -11.13
C VAL A 212 -32.20 13.37 -10.75
N GLY A 213 -31.67 14.32 -11.52
CA GLY A 213 -31.75 15.75 -11.23
C GLY A 213 -30.60 16.26 -10.35
N GLU A 214 -30.69 17.53 -9.96
CA GLU A 214 -29.65 18.24 -9.18
C GLU A 214 -29.74 18.01 -7.66
N GLU A 215 -30.74 17.24 -7.20
CA GLU A 215 -31.04 17.02 -5.78
C GLU A 215 -29.91 16.33 -4.98
N GLN A 216 -28.85 15.89 -5.65
CA GLN A 216 -27.65 15.30 -5.02
C GLN A 216 -26.64 16.33 -4.53
N ILE A 217 -26.79 17.60 -4.88
CA ILE A 217 -25.96 18.70 -4.38
C ILE A 217 -26.46 19.03 -2.96
N LEU A 218 -25.59 18.89 -1.96
CA LEU A 218 -25.94 19.38 -0.61
C LEU A 218 -25.87 20.91 -0.66
N HIS A 219 -27.02 21.55 -0.88
CA HIS A 219 -27.10 23.00 -0.89
C HIS A 219 -26.68 23.56 0.47
N SER A 220 -25.65 24.39 0.47
CA SER A 220 -25.23 25.17 1.62
C SER A 220 -25.32 26.66 1.27
N PHE A 221 -25.52 27.51 2.28
CA PHE A 221 -25.29 28.93 2.10
C PHE A 221 -23.79 29.19 1.90
N PRO A 222 -23.39 30.26 1.21
CA PRO A 222 -21.97 30.62 1.12
C PRO A 222 -21.43 30.96 2.51
N HIS A 223 -20.59 30.10 3.05
CA HIS A 223 -19.84 30.31 4.27
C HIS A 223 -18.48 30.88 3.92
N ARG A 224 -17.94 31.72 4.80
CA ARG A 224 -16.59 32.25 4.64
C ARG A 224 -15.92 32.18 6.00
N LEU A 225 -14.61 31.94 5.98
CA LEU A 225 -13.80 32.21 7.16
C LEU A 225 -13.94 33.70 7.50
N GLY A 226 -14.68 34.00 8.57
CA GLY A 226 -14.95 35.36 9.01
C GLY A 226 -13.75 35.94 9.71
N ASP A 227 -13.48 35.45 10.92
CA ASP A 227 -12.28 35.81 11.69
C ASP A 227 -11.21 34.71 11.57
N PRO A 228 -9.96 35.03 11.17
CA PRO A 228 -8.86 34.06 11.12
C PRO A 228 -8.61 33.29 12.43
N ARG A 229 -8.99 33.84 13.58
CA ARG A 229 -8.88 33.17 14.89
C ARG A 229 -9.76 31.93 15.01
N GLU A 230 -10.82 31.83 14.19
CA GLU A 230 -11.64 30.62 14.09
C GLU A 230 -10.82 29.40 13.65
N LEU A 231 -9.66 29.58 13.00
CA LEU A 231 -8.74 28.49 12.66
C LEU A 231 -8.31 27.68 13.89
N ILE A 232 -8.20 28.30 15.07
CA ILE A 232 -7.91 27.58 16.32
C ILE A 232 -9.04 26.61 16.65
N LEU A 233 -10.29 27.01 16.42
CA LEU A 233 -11.45 26.15 16.64
C LEU A 233 -11.50 25.01 15.62
N TYR A 234 -11.13 25.27 14.36
CA TYR A 234 -11.04 24.23 13.34
C TYR A 234 -9.91 23.22 13.59
N ILE A 235 -8.79 23.64 14.19
CA ILE A 235 -7.76 22.72 14.71
C ILE A 235 -8.37 21.82 15.78
N GLY A 236 -9.05 22.40 16.76
CA GLY A 236 -9.75 21.63 17.81
C GLY A 236 -10.76 20.63 17.24
N LEU A 237 -11.53 21.04 16.23
CA LEU A 237 -12.45 20.15 15.52
C LEU A 237 -11.72 19.01 14.79
N GLY A 238 -10.59 19.30 14.14
CA GLY A 238 -9.74 18.29 13.50
C GLY A 238 -9.24 17.23 14.51
N LEU A 239 -8.81 17.65 15.70
CA LEU A 239 -8.41 16.74 16.78
C LEU A 239 -9.58 15.83 17.23
N LEU A 240 -10.76 16.42 17.46
CA LEU A 240 -11.96 15.65 17.83
C LEU A 240 -12.41 14.70 16.72
N ALA A 241 -12.31 15.11 15.45
CA ALA A 241 -12.65 14.28 14.30
C ALA A 241 -11.82 12.99 14.25
N VAL A 242 -10.54 13.04 14.64
CA VAL A 242 -9.69 11.84 14.74
C VAL A 242 -10.16 10.89 15.82
N VAL A 243 -10.50 11.42 17.00
CA VAL A 243 -11.02 10.60 18.11
C VAL A 243 -12.27 9.85 17.64
N VAL A 244 -13.21 10.56 17.01
CA VAL A 244 -14.44 9.98 16.49
C VAL A 244 -14.18 9.00 15.35
N ALA A 245 -13.25 9.30 14.44
CA ALA A 245 -12.86 8.40 13.35
C ALA A 245 -12.26 7.08 13.88
N VAL A 246 -11.37 7.14 14.87
CA VAL A 246 -10.77 5.96 15.49
C VAL A 246 -11.82 5.14 16.25
N LEU A 247 -12.76 5.80 16.94
CA LEU A 247 -13.90 5.12 17.56
C LEU A 247 -14.75 4.38 16.51
N PHE A 248 -15.02 5.02 15.38
CA PHE A 248 -15.79 4.43 14.28
C PHE A 248 -15.08 3.22 13.66
N LEU A 249 -13.78 3.33 13.34
CA LEU A 249 -12.96 2.23 12.81
C LEU A 249 -12.91 1.03 13.77
N ASN A 250 -12.72 1.29 15.06
CA ASN A 250 -12.70 0.25 16.08
C ASN A 250 -14.07 -0.41 16.27
N ALA A 251 -15.15 0.38 16.26
CA ALA A 251 -16.51 -0.13 16.36
C ALA A 251 -16.84 -1.04 15.16
N LEU A 252 -16.49 -0.62 13.95
CA LEU A 252 -16.67 -1.40 12.73
C LEU A 252 -15.88 -2.71 12.76
N GLY A 253 -14.59 -2.65 13.13
CA GLY A 253 -13.75 -3.84 13.27
C GLY A 253 -14.29 -4.84 14.31
N ARG A 254 -14.84 -4.34 15.42
CA ARG A 254 -15.48 -5.17 16.44
C ARG A 254 -16.76 -5.81 15.92
N THR A 255 -17.68 -5.06 15.34
CA THR A 255 -18.96 -5.63 14.87
C THR A 255 -18.77 -6.66 13.77
N GLU A 256 -17.78 -6.48 12.91
CA GLU A 256 -17.46 -7.45 11.86
C GLU A 256 -16.77 -8.71 12.39
N SER A 257 -15.90 -8.59 13.40
CA SER A 257 -15.22 -9.73 14.04
C SER A 257 -16.12 -10.55 14.97
N LEU A 258 -17.29 -10.03 15.38
CA LEU A 258 -18.26 -10.77 16.20
C LEU A 258 -18.67 -12.08 15.50
N ARG A 259 -18.32 -13.22 16.09
CA ARG A 259 -18.75 -14.53 15.61
C ARG A 259 -20.05 -14.93 16.28
N THR A 260 -21.15 -14.98 15.53
CA THR A 260 -22.43 -15.47 16.05
C THR A 260 -22.42 -16.99 16.16
N ARG A 261 -22.75 -17.51 17.35
CA ARG A 261 -23.00 -18.94 17.55
C ARG A 261 -24.38 -19.27 16.98
N GLY A 262 -24.43 -20.07 15.92
CA GLY A 262 -25.69 -20.50 15.30
C GLY A 262 -25.68 -20.46 13.76
N PRO A 263 -26.85 -20.64 13.12
CA PRO A 263 -26.99 -20.56 11.67
C PRO A 263 -26.63 -19.18 11.12
N GLY A 264 -25.98 -19.11 9.95
CA GLY A 264 -25.51 -17.84 9.38
C GLY A 264 -26.59 -16.79 9.09
N TRP A 265 -27.86 -17.20 8.98
CA TRP A 265 -29.00 -16.27 8.81
C TRP A 265 -29.39 -15.54 10.10
N LEU A 266 -28.97 -16.04 11.27
CA LEU A 266 -29.33 -15.44 12.55
C LEU A 266 -28.63 -14.09 12.76
N ARG A 267 -27.40 -13.95 12.26
CA ARG A 267 -26.62 -12.71 12.34
C ARG A 267 -27.32 -11.50 11.70
N PRO A 268 -27.75 -11.53 10.42
CA PRO A 268 -28.43 -10.40 9.82
C PRO A 268 -29.78 -10.08 10.48
N VAL A 269 -30.49 -11.08 11.00
CA VAL A 269 -31.76 -10.86 11.71
C VAL A 269 -31.54 -10.17 13.05
N LEU A 270 -30.62 -10.67 13.90
CA LEU A 270 -30.37 -10.10 15.23
C LEU A 270 -29.81 -8.68 15.14
N LEU A 271 -28.81 -8.46 14.29
CA LEU A 271 -28.23 -7.13 14.12
C LEU A 271 -29.21 -6.19 13.41
N GLY A 272 -30.04 -6.69 12.49
CA GLY A 272 -31.12 -5.91 11.89
C GLY A 272 -32.20 -5.49 12.88
N LEU A 273 -32.55 -6.35 13.83
CA LEU A 273 -33.48 -6.00 14.91
C LEU A 273 -32.87 -4.94 15.84
N ALA A 274 -31.57 -5.02 16.13
CA ALA A 274 -30.87 -4.00 16.89
C ALA A 274 -30.87 -2.64 16.16
N VAL A 275 -30.63 -2.63 14.85
CA VAL A 275 -30.75 -1.40 14.02
C VAL A 275 -32.19 -0.89 14.01
N GLY A 276 -33.19 -1.76 13.88
CA GLY A 276 -34.59 -1.40 13.99
C GLY A 276 -34.98 -0.82 15.36
N GLY A 277 -34.37 -1.30 16.44
CA GLY A 277 -34.51 -0.73 17.79
C GLY A 277 -33.89 0.66 17.91
N ILE A 278 -32.75 0.91 17.28
CA ILE A 278 -32.16 2.26 17.20
C ILE A 278 -33.06 3.17 16.38
N ALA A 279 -33.56 2.71 15.24
CA ALA A 279 -34.48 3.44 14.38
C ALA A 279 -35.80 3.81 15.07
N TRP A 280 -36.23 3.01 16.04
CA TRP A 280 -37.39 3.31 16.88
C TRP A 280 -37.15 4.54 17.77
N LEU A 281 -35.94 4.68 18.30
CA LEU A 281 -35.54 5.83 19.12
C LEU A 281 -35.27 7.05 18.25
N GLU A 282 -34.47 6.86 17.19
CA GLU A 282 -33.98 7.92 16.32
C GLU A 282 -34.08 7.49 14.85
N PRO A 283 -35.16 7.84 14.13
CA PRO A 283 -35.37 7.44 12.74
C PRO A 283 -34.45 8.17 11.75
N ASP A 284 -33.87 9.31 12.13
CA ASP A 284 -33.04 10.13 11.23
C ASP A 284 -31.69 9.49 10.89
N VAL A 285 -31.32 8.40 11.57
CA VAL A 285 -30.10 7.62 11.25
C VAL A 285 -30.27 6.66 10.08
N LEU A 286 -31.50 6.42 9.61
CA LEU A 286 -31.77 5.45 8.55
C LEU A 286 -31.25 5.89 7.18
N GLY A 287 -31.05 4.92 6.29
CA GLY A 287 -30.58 5.16 4.93
C GLY A 287 -29.19 5.80 4.87
N THR A 288 -28.96 6.60 3.82
CA THR A 288 -27.68 7.27 3.58
C THR A 288 -27.43 8.39 4.59
N GLY A 289 -28.48 9.12 4.97
CA GLY A 289 -28.38 10.30 5.83
C GLY A 289 -28.05 11.60 5.09
N GLN A 290 -28.10 11.62 3.74
CA GLN A 290 -27.83 12.83 2.96
C GLN A 290 -28.73 14.00 3.33
N GLY A 291 -30.04 13.77 3.55
CA GLY A 291 -30.98 14.83 3.93
C GLY A 291 -30.65 15.49 5.27
N VAL A 292 -30.25 14.70 6.27
CA VAL A 292 -29.85 15.22 7.59
C VAL A 292 -28.57 16.03 7.51
N VAL A 293 -27.59 15.55 6.74
CA VAL A 293 -26.35 16.30 6.49
C VAL A 293 -26.68 17.63 5.78
N GLY A 294 -27.52 17.61 4.74
CA GLY A 294 -28.00 18.83 4.09
C GLY A 294 -28.65 19.82 5.06
N GLY A 295 -29.45 19.30 6.01
CA GLY A 295 -30.01 20.07 7.12
C GLY A 295 -28.94 20.79 7.94
N PHE A 296 -27.89 20.08 8.38
CA PHE A 296 -26.76 20.69 9.12
C PHE A 296 -26.03 21.77 8.32
N LEU A 297 -25.76 21.51 7.03
CA LEU A 297 -25.04 22.41 6.14
C LEU A 297 -25.80 23.73 5.89
N SER A 298 -27.12 23.71 6.03
CA SER A 298 -27.98 24.89 5.87
C SER A 298 -28.08 25.79 7.12
N LEU A 299 -27.52 25.37 8.26
CA LEU A 299 -27.63 26.09 9.53
C LEU A 299 -26.75 27.34 9.57
N LEU A 300 -27.42 28.51 9.61
CA LEU A 300 -26.76 29.81 9.72
C LEU A 300 -26.50 30.25 11.17
N SER A 301 -27.34 29.83 12.12
CA SER A 301 -27.17 30.16 13.54
C SER A 301 -27.44 28.97 14.46
N ALA A 302 -26.92 29.05 15.69
CA ALA A 302 -27.01 28.00 16.70
C ALA A 302 -28.30 28.06 17.54
N ASP A 303 -29.14 29.08 17.35
CA ASP A 303 -30.15 29.51 18.34
C ASP A 303 -31.23 28.46 18.69
N ASN A 304 -31.44 27.48 17.81
CA ASN A 304 -32.43 26.40 17.99
C ASN A 304 -31.81 24.99 17.94
N VAL A 305 -30.49 24.88 18.03
CA VAL A 305 -29.79 23.60 17.90
C VAL A 305 -29.20 23.19 19.22
N VAL A 306 -29.61 22.03 19.71
CA VAL A 306 -29.14 21.49 20.97
C VAL A 306 -27.94 20.58 20.72
N TRP A 307 -26.74 21.02 21.12
CA TRP A 307 -25.48 20.35 20.80
C TRP A 307 -25.47 18.85 21.19
N TRP A 308 -26.06 18.50 22.34
CA TRP A 308 -26.04 17.11 22.83
C TRP A 308 -26.97 16.20 22.04
N SER A 309 -28.07 16.72 21.47
CA SER A 309 -28.97 15.90 20.64
C SER A 309 -28.31 15.57 19.31
N VAL A 310 -27.60 16.54 18.72
CA VAL A 310 -26.80 16.33 17.50
C VAL A 310 -25.66 15.35 17.76
N LEU A 311 -24.99 15.43 18.91
CA LEU A 311 -23.95 14.48 19.29
C LEU A 311 -24.51 13.07 19.54
N ALA A 312 -25.69 12.97 20.15
CA ALA A 312 -26.40 11.70 20.31
C ALA A 312 -26.76 11.09 18.95
N LEU A 313 -27.23 11.91 18.01
CA LEU A 313 -27.53 11.49 16.64
C LEU A 313 -26.28 10.95 15.91
N ALA A 314 -25.11 11.57 16.09
CA ALA A 314 -23.84 11.05 15.59
C ALA A 314 -23.51 9.66 16.18
N GLY A 315 -23.73 9.49 17.50
CA GLY A 315 -23.57 8.22 18.19
C GLY A 315 -24.51 7.14 17.65
N TYR A 316 -25.81 7.44 17.52
CA TYR A 316 -26.78 6.53 16.95
C TYR A 316 -26.43 6.15 15.51
N LYS A 317 -25.99 7.11 14.67
CA LYS A 317 -25.57 6.83 13.29
C LYS A 317 -24.38 5.88 13.24
N MET A 318 -23.37 6.10 14.09
CA MET A 318 -22.19 5.25 14.21
C MET A 318 -22.58 3.81 14.60
N VAL A 319 -23.41 3.64 15.62
CA VAL A 319 -23.84 2.29 16.05
C VAL A 319 -24.73 1.63 14.99
N ALA A 320 -25.73 2.33 14.46
CA ALA A 320 -26.60 1.80 13.41
C ALA A 320 -25.82 1.37 12.16
N SER A 321 -24.82 2.17 11.75
CA SER A 321 -24.01 1.88 10.57
C SER A 321 -23.08 0.68 10.76
N THR A 322 -22.38 0.62 11.89
CA THR A 322 -21.48 -0.51 12.20
C THR A 322 -22.24 -1.82 12.41
N LEU A 323 -23.46 -1.78 12.93
CA LEU A 323 -24.33 -2.96 13.03
C LEU A 323 -24.88 -3.39 11.67
N THR A 324 -25.30 -2.45 10.81
CA THR A 324 -25.80 -2.72 9.46
C THR A 324 -24.71 -3.37 8.59
N LEU A 325 -23.50 -2.81 8.60
CA LEU A 325 -22.35 -3.36 7.85
C LEU A 325 -21.85 -4.66 8.49
N GLY A 326 -21.76 -4.70 9.82
CA GLY A 326 -21.41 -5.91 10.58
C GLY A 326 -22.41 -7.06 10.42
N ALA A 327 -23.65 -6.79 9.99
CA ALA A 327 -24.65 -7.80 9.62
C ALA A 327 -24.38 -8.46 8.26
N GLY A 328 -23.45 -7.94 7.48
CA GLY A 328 -23.24 -8.30 6.08
C GLY A 328 -24.16 -7.54 5.11
N GLY A 329 -24.70 -6.39 5.54
CA GLY A 329 -25.45 -5.49 4.69
C GLY A 329 -24.57 -4.93 3.57
N PHE A 330 -25.17 -4.73 2.39
CA PHE A 330 -24.46 -4.17 1.24
C PHE A 330 -24.55 -2.64 1.33
N GLY A 331 -23.45 -2.04 1.78
CA GLY A 331 -23.33 -0.59 1.97
C GLY A 331 -21.87 -0.20 2.16
N GLY A 332 -21.64 1.08 2.36
CA GLY A 332 -20.33 1.67 2.60
C GLY A 332 -20.29 2.61 3.79
N GLU A 333 -19.08 2.89 4.25
CA GLU A 333 -18.75 3.69 5.42
C GLU A 333 -18.64 5.18 5.10
N PHE A 334 -18.57 5.49 3.80
CA PHE A 334 -18.36 6.83 3.26
C PHE A 334 -19.36 7.86 3.82
N MET A 335 -20.65 7.72 3.50
CA MET A 335 -21.68 8.66 3.95
C MET A 335 -21.87 8.68 5.48
N PRO A 336 -21.87 7.53 6.19
CA PRO A 336 -21.85 7.53 7.65
C PRO A 336 -20.73 8.37 8.26
N SER A 337 -19.50 8.28 7.73
CA SER A 337 -18.38 9.09 8.25
C SER A 337 -18.57 10.59 8.02
N LEU A 338 -19.11 10.99 6.86
CA LEU A 338 -19.50 12.37 6.59
C LEU A 338 -20.59 12.84 7.54
N PHE A 339 -21.63 12.03 7.75
CA PHE A 339 -22.73 12.34 8.66
C PHE A 339 -22.22 12.56 10.09
N ILE A 340 -21.44 11.62 10.60
CA ILE A 340 -20.88 11.66 11.95
C ILE A 340 -20.02 12.93 12.12
N GLY A 341 -19.21 13.26 11.12
CA GLY A 341 -18.39 14.47 11.13
C GLY A 341 -19.20 15.75 11.02
N ALA A 342 -20.24 15.80 10.20
CA ALA A 342 -21.14 16.94 10.08
C ALA A 342 -21.82 17.22 11.42
N ALA A 343 -22.38 16.18 12.03
CA ALA A 343 -23.01 16.26 13.35
C ALA A 343 -22.01 16.69 14.42
N LEU A 344 -20.78 16.14 14.43
CA LEU A 344 -19.72 16.57 15.35
C LEU A 344 -19.40 18.06 15.19
N GLY A 345 -19.25 18.54 13.95
CA GLY A 345 -18.97 19.94 13.64
C GLY A 345 -20.10 20.87 14.11
N THR A 346 -21.35 20.53 13.79
CA THR A 346 -22.53 21.29 14.26
C THR A 346 -22.61 21.31 15.78
N ALA A 347 -22.46 20.17 16.44
CA ALA A 347 -22.47 20.09 17.91
C ALA A 347 -21.33 20.89 18.55
N TYR A 348 -20.14 20.86 17.95
CA TYR A 348 -18.97 21.59 18.43
C TYR A 348 -19.16 23.10 18.33
N ALA A 349 -19.63 23.61 17.19
CA ALA A 349 -19.89 25.04 17.01
C ALA A 349 -20.99 25.54 17.95
N THR A 350 -22.10 24.79 18.06
CA THR A 350 -23.23 25.15 18.93
C THR A 350 -22.86 25.14 20.41
N LEU A 351 -21.98 24.23 20.84
CA LEU A 351 -21.45 24.19 22.20
C LEU A 351 -20.56 25.41 22.52
N LEU A 352 -19.72 25.82 21.57
CA LEU A 352 -18.73 26.89 21.79
C LEU A 352 -19.27 28.30 21.51
N ALA A 353 -20.32 28.44 20.70
CA ALA A 353 -20.87 29.73 20.30
C ALA A 353 -21.15 30.69 21.48
N PRO A 354 -21.72 30.26 22.63
CA PRO A 354 -21.96 31.16 23.76
C PRO A 354 -20.69 31.67 24.43
N ALA A 355 -19.61 30.88 24.40
CA ALA A 355 -18.34 31.21 25.05
C ALA A 355 -17.34 31.96 24.15
N TRP A 356 -17.50 31.86 22.82
CA TRP A 356 -16.52 32.40 21.88
C TRP A 356 -16.49 33.92 21.86
N GLY A 357 -17.66 34.60 21.81
CA GLY A 357 -17.79 36.05 21.96
C GLY A 357 -17.06 36.96 20.95
N ILE A 358 -16.22 36.41 20.06
CA ILE A 358 -15.38 37.15 19.10
C ILE A 358 -16.08 37.28 17.75
N SER A 359 -16.65 36.18 17.25
CA SER A 359 -17.37 36.12 15.97
C SER A 359 -18.62 35.25 16.09
N ASN A 360 -19.52 35.35 15.10
CA ASN A 360 -20.69 34.47 15.05
C ASN A 360 -20.28 33.14 14.39
N LEU A 361 -20.26 32.06 15.17
CA LEU A 361 -19.92 30.73 14.67
C LEU A 361 -21.10 30.16 13.89
N SER A 362 -20.92 29.94 12.58
CA SER A 362 -21.92 29.24 11.76
C SER A 362 -21.83 27.72 11.98
N PRO A 363 -22.87 27.05 12.52
CA PRO A 363 -22.84 25.60 12.69
C PRO A 363 -22.71 24.84 11.35
N GLY A 364 -23.24 25.39 10.26
CA GLY A 364 -23.09 24.84 8.90
C GLY A 364 -21.63 24.82 8.43
N ALA A 365 -20.88 25.90 8.67
CA ALA A 365 -19.45 25.94 8.32
C ALA A 365 -18.64 24.87 9.05
N PHE A 366 -18.88 24.70 10.36
CA PHE A 366 -18.23 23.66 11.14
C PHE A 366 -18.70 22.26 10.76
N ALA A 367 -19.95 22.08 10.32
CA ALA A 367 -20.42 20.81 9.78
C ALA A 367 -19.64 20.39 8.51
N ILE A 368 -19.41 21.34 7.59
CA ILE A 368 -18.64 21.10 6.36
C ILE A 368 -17.20 20.70 6.70
N VAL A 369 -16.55 21.41 7.62
CA VAL A 369 -15.18 21.07 8.04
C VAL A 369 -15.14 19.75 8.80
N GLY A 370 -16.11 19.50 9.68
CA GLY A 370 -16.22 18.28 10.48
C GLY A 370 -16.43 17.03 9.63
N MET A 371 -17.30 17.09 8.60
CA MET A 371 -17.51 15.97 7.68
C MET A 371 -16.24 15.65 6.90
N ALA A 372 -15.54 16.67 6.38
CA ALA A 372 -14.30 16.48 5.63
C ALA A 372 -13.20 15.91 6.51
N ALA A 373 -12.99 16.48 7.71
CA ALA A 373 -11.94 16.03 8.63
C ALA A 373 -12.18 14.60 9.11
N THR A 374 -13.43 14.23 9.42
CA THR A 374 -13.77 12.88 9.86
C THR A 374 -13.60 11.87 8.71
N PHE A 375 -14.08 12.18 7.51
CA PHE A 375 -13.88 11.30 6.36
C PHE A 375 -12.39 11.17 5.99
N ALA A 376 -11.62 12.25 6.01
CA ALA A 376 -10.17 12.22 5.78
C ALA A 376 -9.47 11.29 6.78
N ALA A 377 -9.84 11.37 8.06
CA ALA A 377 -9.35 10.50 9.13
C ALA A 377 -9.91 9.07 9.12
N VAL A 378 -10.96 8.75 8.36
CA VAL A 378 -11.45 7.37 8.21
C VAL A 378 -10.84 6.72 6.95
N ALA A 379 -10.82 7.45 5.85
CA ALA A 379 -10.40 6.98 4.54
C ALA A 379 -8.89 7.12 4.26
N ARG A 380 -8.17 7.95 5.03
CA ARG A 380 -6.80 8.39 4.74
C ARG A 380 -6.67 9.08 3.38
N ALA A 381 -7.61 9.99 3.09
CA ALA A 381 -7.74 10.63 1.79
C ALA A 381 -8.03 12.14 1.94
N PRO A 382 -7.06 12.95 2.42
CA PRO A 382 -7.27 14.36 2.71
C PRO A 382 -7.65 15.18 1.47
N LEU A 383 -7.01 14.97 0.33
CA LEU A 383 -7.28 15.77 -0.88
C LEU A 383 -8.69 15.49 -1.40
N THR A 384 -9.07 14.22 -1.44
CA THR A 384 -10.41 13.79 -1.78
C THR A 384 -11.44 14.38 -0.84
N ALA A 385 -11.20 14.34 0.48
CA ALA A 385 -12.13 14.87 1.47
C ALA A 385 -12.39 16.38 1.30
N ILE A 386 -11.33 17.16 1.10
CA ILE A 386 -11.40 18.61 0.92
C ILE A 386 -12.21 18.96 -0.34
N ILE A 387 -11.93 18.26 -1.44
CA ILE A 387 -12.56 18.55 -2.73
C ILE A 387 -14.00 18.05 -2.77
N ILE A 388 -14.31 16.92 -2.11
CA ILE A 388 -15.70 16.46 -1.92
C ILE A 388 -16.50 17.50 -1.15
N ALA A 389 -15.96 17.99 -0.04
CA ALA A 389 -16.65 19.01 0.73
C ALA A 389 -16.91 20.25 -0.12
N PHE A 390 -15.89 20.75 -0.83
CA PHE A 390 -15.99 21.90 -1.73
C PHE A 390 -17.00 21.70 -2.86
N GLU A 391 -16.93 20.59 -3.59
CA GLU A 391 -17.67 20.40 -4.84
C GLU A 391 -19.15 20.08 -4.57
N ILE A 392 -19.45 19.43 -3.45
CA ILE A 392 -20.84 19.16 -3.05
C ILE A 392 -21.49 20.39 -2.42
N THR A 393 -20.75 21.23 -1.68
CA THR A 393 -21.32 22.43 -1.05
C THR A 393 -21.35 23.64 -1.98
N GLY A 394 -20.48 23.67 -2.99
CA GLY A 394 -20.30 24.78 -3.93
C GLY A 394 -19.55 25.98 -3.35
N ASP A 395 -18.88 25.82 -2.20
CA ASP A 395 -18.34 26.93 -1.42
C ASP A 395 -16.82 26.86 -1.20
N TYR A 396 -16.11 27.78 -1.86
CA TYR A 396 -14.65 27.91 -1.74
C TYR A 396 -14.21 28.65 -0.46
N GLY A 397 -15.12 29.32 0.25
CA GLY A 397 -14.79 30.20 1.38
C GLY A 397 -14.20 29.48 2.59
N LEU A 398 -14.34 28.16 2.66
CA LEU A 398 -13.86 27.31 3.75
C LEU A 398 -12.65 26.44 3.39
N VAL A 399 -12.01 26.66 2.23
CA VAL A 399 -10.88 25.83 1.79
C VAL A 399 -9.72 25.83 2.78
N LEU A 400 -9.38 26.97 3.39
CA LEU A 400 -8.29 27.05 4.37
C LEU A 400 -8.59 26.21 5.64
N PRO A 401 -9.74 26.38 6.33
CA PRO A 401 -10.15 25.48 7.41
C PRO A 401 -10.18 24.00 7.04
N LEU A 402 -10.71 23.67 5.85
CA LEU A 402 -10.80 22.30 5.35
C LEU A 402 -9.43 21.66 5.21
N MET A 403 -8.49 22.35 4.54
CA MET A 403 -7.13 21.87 4.36
C MET A 403 -6.44 21.64 5.71
N LEU A 404 -6.58 22.57 6.65
CA LEU A 404 -5.96 22.48 7.97
C LEU A 404 -6.51 21.30 8.78
N ALA A 405 -7.84 21.22 8.94
CA ALA A 405 -8.48 20.20 9.77
C ALA A 405 -8.36 18.80 9.16
N ALA A 406 -8.57 18.64 7.85
CA ALA A 406 -8.50 17.34 7.18
C ALA A 406 -7.08 16.76 7.12
N THR A 407 -6.08 17.61 6.88
CA THR A 407 -4.68 17.18 6.86
C THR A 407 -4.21 16.79 8.26
N LEU A 408 -4.51 17.63 9.27
CA LEU A 408 -4.19 17.32 10.66
C LEU A 408 -4.86 16.02 11.10
N ALA A 409 -6.14 15.85 10.78
CA ALA A 409 -6.89 14.67 11.16
C ALA A 409 -6.34 13.40 10.49
N THR A 410 -5.99 13.48 9.21
CA THR A 410 -5.36 12.36 8.48
C THR A 410 -4.02 11.97 9.12
N PHE A 411 -3.14 12.94 9.36
CA PHE A 411 -1.81 12.71 9.92
C PHE A 411 -1.89 12.04 11.29
N LEU A 412 -2.70 12.58 12.20
CA LEU A 412 -2.85 12.02 13.54
C LEU A 412 -3.50 10.64 13.51
N ALA A 413 -4.48 10.44 12.64
CA ALA A 413 -5.10 9.14 12.52
C ALA A 413 -4.10 8.09 12.00
N ASP A 414 -3.22 8.42 11.05
CA ASP A 414 -2.13 7.55 10.57
C ASP A 414 -1.19 7.13 11.70
N VAL A 415 -0.91 8.01 12.66
CA VAL A 415 -0.10 7.68 13.84
C VAL A 415 -0.85 6.79 14.84
N ILE A 416 -2.16 7.03 15.04
CA ILE A 416 -2.95 6.37 16.10
C ILE A 416 -3.50 5.01 15.66
N HIS A 417 -3.87 4.84 14.39
CA HIS A 417 -4.52 3.63 13.90
C HIS A 417 -3.86 3.15 12.60
N PRO A 418 -3.39 1.88 12.55
CA PRO A 418 -2.47 1.39 11.51
C PRO A 418 -3.10 1.30 10.12
N ASN A 419 -4.42 1.19 10.04
CA ASN A 419 -5.14 0.97 8.79
C ASN A 419 -6.21 2.04 8.57
N SER A 420 -6.41 2.47 7.32
CA SER A 420 -7.66 3.13 6.92
C SER A 420 -8.83 2.15 6.97
N VAL A 421 -10.07 2.64 6.86
CA VAL A 421 -11.26 1.78 6.76
C VAL A 421 -11.12 0.72 5.65
N TYR A 422 -10.61 1.13 4.49
CA TYR A 422 -10.44 0.24 3.34
C TYR A 422 -9.28 -0.74 3.53
N ALA A 423 -8.15 -0.27 4.09
CA ALA A 423 -7.01 -1.13 4.39
C ALA A 423 -7.34 -2.17 5.47
N GLN A 424 -8.15 -1.80 6.47
CA GLN A 424 -8.57 -2.69 7.55
C GLN A 424 -9.44 -3.84 7.03
N SER A 425 -10.31 -3.57 6.04
CA SER A 425 -11.10 -4.60 5.36
C SER A 425 -10.21 -5.59 4.59
N LEU A 426 -9.19 -5.08 3.88
CA LEU A 426 -8.23 -5.89 3.14
C LEU A 426 -7.31 -6.73 4.05
N ALA A 427 -6.79 -6.12 5.11
CA ALA A 427 -5.89 -6.77 6.06
C ALA A 427 -6.55 -8.01 6.71
N ARG A 428 -7.85 -7.93 7.02
CA ARG A 428 -8.63 -9.06 7.57
C ARG A 428 -8.80 -10.23 6.61
N ARG A 429 -8.60 -10.00 5.31
CA ARG A 429 -8.58 -11.04 4.26
C ARG A 429 -7.17 -11.55 3.97
N GLY A 430 -6.17 -11.14 4.76
CA GLY A 430 -4.76 -11.46 4.53
C GLY A 430 -4.16 -10.70 3.34
N ILE A 431 -4.80 -9.61 2.88
CA ILE A 431 -4.27 -8.75 1.83
C ILE A 431 -3.65 -7.53 2.50
N THR A 432 -2.33 -7.57 2.69
CA THR A 432 -1.56 -6.40 3.11
C THR A 432 -1.09 -5.67 1.86
N LEU A 433 -1.62 -4.48 1.64
CA LEU A 433 -1.09 -3.58 0.64
C LEU A 433 0.11 -2.88 1.25
N THR A 434 1.32 -3.37 0.93
CA THR A 434 2.52 -2.61 1.25
C THR A 434 2.40 -1.27 0.54
N ARG A 435 2.36 -0.17 1.30
CA ARG A 435 2.46 1.17 0.72
C ARG A 435 3.74 1.14 -0.08
N ARG A 436 3.62 1.18 -1.42
CA ARG A 436 4.77 1.18 -2.31
C ARG A 436 5.54 2.43 -1.93
N SER A 437 6.61 2.28 -1.15
CA SER A 437 7.56 3.36 -0.96
C SER A 437 7.97 3.78 -2.37
N GLU A 438 7.98 5.07 -2.64
CA GLU A 438 8.30 5.64 -3.96
C GLU A 438 9.73 5.30 -4.44
N VAL A 439 10.49 4.55 -3.67
CA VAL A 439 11.76 3.96 -4.04
C VAL A 439 11.49 2.89 -5.10
N ASP A 440 11.83 3.17 -6.35
CA ASP A 440 11.92 2.12 -7.37
C ASP A 440 12.86 1.06 -6.81
N VAL A 441 12.50 -0.21 -6.91
CA VAL A 441 13.33 -1.31 -6.43
C VAL A 441 14.76 -1.19 -7.02
N LEU A 442 14.86 -0.63 -8.24
CA LEU A 442 16.12 -0.33 -8.91
C LEU A 442 16.87 0.92 -8.42
N ASP A 443 16.23 1.80 -7.62
CA ASP A 443 16.91 2.91 -6.92
C ASP A 443 17.89 2.38 -5.86
N THR A 444 17.64 1.18 -5.34
CA THR A 444 18.46 0.55 -4.28
C THR A 444 19.74 -0.11 -4.82
N VAL A 445 19.94 -0.11 -6.14
CA VAL A 445 21.09 -0.75 -6.79
C VAL A 445 21.90 0.30 -7.56
N PRO A 446 23.12 0.62 -7.12
CA PRO A 446 24.07 1.41 -7.90
C PRO A 446 24.43 0.71 -9.21
N ALA A 447 24.59 1.48 -10.28
CA ALA A 447 24.97 0.95 -11.59
C ALA A 447 26.34 0.25 -11.57
N GLY A 448 27.25 0.69 -10.68
CA GLY A 448 28.55 0.06 -10.47
C GLY A 448 28.47 -1.40 -10.00
N ASP A 449 27.44 -1.77 -9.25
CA ASP A 449 27.26 -3.13 -8.70
C ASP A 449 26.98 -4.17 -9.80
N VAL A 450 26.47 -3.73 -10.95
CA VAL A 450 26.00 -4.59 -12.03
C VAL A 450 26.62 -4.26 -13.39
N ALA A 451 27.31 -3.14 -13.53
CA ALA A 451 28.04 -2.79 -14.74
C ALA A 451 29.18 -3.80 -14.98
N SER A 452 29.41 -4.17 -16.24
CA SER A 452 30.57 -4.99 -16.58
C SER A 452 31.78 -4.11 -16.86
N LEU A 453 32.95 -4.63 -16.55
CA LEU A 453 34.20 -4.05 -17.04
C LEU A 453 34.21 -4.06 -18.59
N PRO A 454 34.83 -3.07 -19.24
CA PRO A 454 34.92 -3.05 -20.70
C PRO A 454 35.79 -4.22 -21.15
N ALA A 455 35.19 -5.22 -21.80
CA ALA A 455 35.91 -6.41 -22.28
C ALA A 455 36.87 -6.06 -23.44
N GLU A 456 36.43 -5.16 -24.32
CA GLU A 456 37.22 -4.59 -25.41
C GLU A 456 36.83 -3.12 -25.59
N VAL A 457 37.79 -2.30 -25.99
CA VAL A 457 37.59 -0.88 -26.36
C VAL A 457 38.16 -0.67 -27.76
N ALA A 458 37.58 0.26 -28.51
CA ALA A 458 38.10 0.68 -29.80
C ALA A 458 38.99 1.92 -29.63
N GLU A 459 39.92 2.14 -30.55
CA GLU A 459 40.70 3.37 -30.64
C GLU A 459 40.26 4.20 -31.84
N PRO A 460 40.34 5.54 -31.81
CA PRO A 460 39.91 6.39 -32.91
C PRO A 460 40.60 6.09 -34.25
N GLY A 461 41.87 5.66 -34.20
CA GLY A 461 42.67 5.30 -35.38
C GLY A 461 42.39 3.91 -35.97
N MET A 462 41.54 3.09 -35.34
CA MET A 462 41.12 1.81 -35.92
C MET A 462 40.18 2.03 -37.11
N THR A 463 40.10 1.05 -38.01
CA THR A 463 39.12 1.06 -39.11
C THR A 463 37.78 0.49 -38.65
N THR A 464 36.67 0.83 -39.33
CA THR A 464 35.35 0.25 -39.03
C THR A 464 35.31 -1.26 -39.25
N GLY A 465 36.16 -1.79 -40.15
CA GLY A 465 36.39 -3.23 -40.31
C GLY A 465 36.96 -3.89 -39.05
N VAL A 466 38.00 -3.30 -38.46
CA VAL A 466 38.59 -3.76 -37.20
C VAL A 466 37.59 -3.64 -36.05
N ALA A 467 36.86 -2.52 -35.98
CA ALA A 467 35.81 -2.31 -34.98
C ALA A 467 34.70 -3.35 -35.08
N GLN A 468 34.24 -3.69 -36.29
CA GLN A 468 33.26 -4.78 -36.47
C GLN A 468 33.80 -6.11 -35.95
N GLY A 469 35.07 -6.42 -36.20
CA GLY A 469 35.73 -7.61 -35.66
C GLY A 469 35.76 -7.65 -34.13
N LEU A 470 35.98 -6.50 -33.47
CA LEU A 470 35.88 -6.38 -32.00
C LEU A 470 34.45 -6.67 -31.52
N LEU A 471 33.44 -6.10 -32.18
CA LEU A 471 32.03 -6.31 -31.86
C LEU A 471 31.62 -7.79 -32.01
N ASP A 472 32.07 -8.45 -33.07
CA ASP A 472 31.75 -9.86 -33.34
C ASP A 472 32.41 -10.80 -32.32
N ARG A 473 33.69 -10.55 -31.98
CA ARG A 473 34.44 -11.35 -30.97
C ARG A 473 33.88 -11.18 -29.58
N SER A 474 33.60 -9.94 -29.18
CA SER A 474 33.01 -9.62 -27.87
C SER A 474 31.53 -9.99 -27.79
N ARG A 475 30.87 -10.32 -28.92
CA ARG A 475 29.42 -10.51 -29.07
C ARG A 475 28.63 -9.29 -28.58
N GLN A 476 29.21 -8.10 -28.70
CA GLN A 476 28.60 -6.84 -28.28
C GLN A 476 28.14 -6.06 -29.50
N HIS A 477 27.00 -5.38 -29.39
CA HIS A 477 26.50 -4.54 -30.48
C HIS A 477 27.07 -3.10 -30.44
N GLY A 478 28.16 -2.88 -29.69
CA GLY A 478 28.82 -1.58 -29.51
C GLY A 478 29.77 -1.54 -28.31
N VAL A 479 30.88 -0.82 -28.46
CA VAL A 479 31.97 -0.67 -27.48
C VAL A 479 32.36 0.80 -27.30
N ALA A 480 32.98 1.11 -26.16
CA ALA A 480 33.54 2.44 -25.91
C ALA A 480 34.76 2.70 -26.80
N VAL A 481 34.95 3.94 -27.23
CA VAL A 481 36.15 4.41 -27.95
C VAL A 481 37.01 5.19 -26.97
N VAL A 482 38.26 4.79 -26.82
CA VAL A 482 39.20 5.31 -25.84
C VAL A 482 40.47 5.77 -26.55
N GLU A 483 40.97 6.95 -26.19
CA GLU A 483 42.24 7.51 -26.67
C GLU A 483 43.07 7.93 -25.46
N GLU A 484 44.32 7.46 -25.37
CA GLU A 484 45.22 7.70 -24.23
C GLU A 484 44.59 7.37 -22.86
N GLY A 485 43.73 6.34 -22.81
CA GLY A 485 43.02 5.93 -21.59
C GLY A 485 41.81 6.79 -21.22
N ARG A 486 41.44 7.79 -22.05
CA ARG A 486 40.25 8.63 -21.87
C ARG A 486 39.13 8.25 -22.83
N LEU A 487 37.89 8.22 -22.35
CA LEU A 487 36.69 7.99 -23.14
C LEU A 487 36.44 9.16 -24.09
N VAL A 488 36.48 8.89 -25.40
CA VAL A 488 36.27 9.90 -26.45
C VAL A 488 34.99 9.66 -27.27
N GLY A 489 34.47 8.43 -27.29
CA GLY A 489 33.29 8.08 -28.07
C GLY A 489 32.68 6.73 -27.72
N ILE A 490 31.65 6.35 -28.47
CA ILE A 490 31.11 5.00 -28.52
C ILE A 490 30.88 4.61 -29.98
N ILE A 491 31.24 3.40 -30.36
CA ILE A 491 30.98 2.87 -31.71
C ILE A 491 30.06 1.66 -31.62
N THR A 492 29.00 1.66 -32.42
CA THR A 492 28.00 0.59 -32.48
C THR A 492 27.93 -0.05 -33.85
N VAL A 493 27.29 -1.21 -33.95
CA VAL A 493 27.01 -1.85 -35.26
C VAL A 493 26.20 -0.90 -36.16
N THR A 494 25.28 -0.12 -35.56
CA THR A 494 24.48 0.88 -36.30
C THR A 494 25.35 2.01 -36.85
N ASP A 495 26.36 2.46 -36.10
CA ASP A 495 27.30 3.47 -36.57
C ASP A 495 28.13 2.97 -37.76
N ILE A 496 28.60 1.71 -37.71
CA ILE A 496 29.34 1.06 -38.80
C ILE A 496 28.47 0.90 -40.05
N ILE A 497 27.22 0.46 -39.90
CA ILE A 497 26.29 0.33 -41.03
C ILE A 497 26.00 1.71 -41.65
N ARG A 498 25.83 2.75 -40.82
CA ARG A 498 25.56 4.11 -41.29
C ARG A 498 26.69 4.66 -42.18
N THR A 499 27.93 4.25 -41.95
CA THR A 499 29.10 4.69 -42.74
C THR A 499 29.41 3.80 -43.94
N GLY A 500 28.48 2.91 -44.33
CA GLY A 500 28.64 2.04 -45.50
C GLY A 500 29.10 0.62 -45.17
N GLY A 501 29.12 0.24 -43.89
CA GLY A 501 29.51 -1.09 -43.41
C GLY A 501 30.98 -1.19 -43.01
N PRO A 502 31.43 -2.40 -42.65
CA PRO A 502 32.82 -2.67 -42.29
C PRO A 502 33.76 -2.34 -43.46
N SER A 503 34.70 -1.42 -43.24
CA SER A 503 35.62 -0.93 -44.26
C SER A 503 37.02 -0.73 -43.68
N ASP A 504 38.05 -0.94 -44.50
CA ASP A 504 39.44 -0.64 -44.17
C ASP A 504 39.83 0.83 -44.44
N GLN A 505 38.90 1.61 -45.01
CA GLN A 505 39.13 3.01 -45.38
C GLN A 505 38.48 4.01 -44.42
N VAL A 506 37.45 3.60 -43.68
CA VAL A 506 36.71 4.46 -42.76
C VAL A 506 37.25 4.26 -41.35
N LEU A 507 37.64 5.34 -40.68
CA LEU A 507 38.15 5.29 -39.32
C LEU A 507 37.01 5.27 -38.29
N VAL A 508 37.27 4.70 -37.11
CA VAL A 508 36.39 4.73 -35.95
C VAL A 508 36.10 6.16 -35.53
N ALA A 509 37.09 7.05 -35.59
CA ALA A 509 36.93 8.48 -35.31
C ALA A 509 35.81 9.14 -36.13
N ASP A 510 35.66 8.73 -37.40
CA ASP A 510 34.68 9.29 -38.33
C ASP A 510 33.30 8.63 -38.22
N ALA A 511 33.24 7.41 -37.67
CA ALA A 511 32.00 6.63 -37.56
C ALA A 511 31.35 6.74 -36.17
N MET A 512 32.13 6.88 -35.11
CA MET A 512 31.67 6.82 -33.72
C MET A 512 30.68 7.94 -33.37
N THR A 513 29.88 7.71 -32.33
CA THR A 513 29.13 8.78 -31.66
C THR A 513 30.05 9.47 -30.64
N PRO A 514 30.45 10.73 -30.85
CA PRO A 514 31.33 11.45 -29.93
C PRO A 514 30.57 11.89 -28.67
N LYS A 515 31.30 12.04 -27.55
CA LYS A 515 30.76 12.51 -26.25
C LYS A 515 29.50 11.73 -25.83
N PRO A 516 29.59 10.39 -25.65
CA PRO A 516 28.45 9.59 -25.23
C PRO A 516 27.95 10.04 -23.85
N LEU A 517 26.67 9.85 -23.59
CA LEU A 517 26.13 10.07 -22.25
C LEU A 517 26.72 9.03 -21.30
N THR A 518 27.19 9.47 -20.14
CA THR A 518 27.83 8.61 -19.14
C THR A 518 27.04 8.57 -17.83
N ALA A 519 27.38 7.63 -16.95
CA ALA A 519 26.92 7.57 -15.57
C ALA A 519 28.11 7.22 -14.65
N THR A 520 27.96 7.40 -13.35
CA THR A 520 28.97 7.04 -12.33
C THR A 520 28.62 5.70 -11.68
N PRO A 521 29.56 5.04 -10.97
CA PRO A 521 29.28 3.80 -10.25
C PRO A 521 28.16 3.96 -9.21
N SER A 522 28.06 5.14 -8.60
CA SER A 522 27.04 5.50 -7.60
C SER A 522 25.66 5.82 -8.19
N THR A 523 25.57 6.06 -9.50
CA THR A 523 24.28 6.41 -10.14
C THR A 523 23.31 5.22 -10.01
N PRO A 524 22.08 5.41 -9.50
CA PRO A 524 21.10 4.34 -9.40
C PRO A 524 20.72 3.73 -10.76
N VAL A 525 20.46 2.42 -10.80
CA VAL A 525 20.12 1.71 -12.05
C VAL A 525 18.85 2.25 -12.70
N SER A 526 17.85 2.64 -11.91
CA SER A 526 16.63 3.32 -12.37
C SER A 526 16.95 4.58 -13.19
N GLU A 527 17.88 5.41 -12.72
CA GLU A 527 18.31 6.64 -13.37
C GLU A 527 19.09 6.34 -14.66
N VAL A 528 19.98 5.34 -14.64
CA VAL A 528 20.70 4.90 -15.84
C VAL A 528 19.73 4.40 -16.91
N LEU A 529 18.70 3.64 -16.53
CA LEU A 529 17.66 3.18 -17.44
C LEU A 529 16.79 4.32 -17.99
N ALA A 530 16.46 5.32 -17.17
CA ALA A 530 15.74 6.51 -17.62
C ALA A 530 16.56 7.29 -18.67
N ARG A 531 17.87 7.47 -18.43
CA ARG A 531 18.80 8.08 -19.40
C ARG A 531 18.85 7.28 -20.71
N MET A 532 18.91 5.95 -20.63
CA MET A 532 18.91 5.06 -21.80
C MET A 532 17.60 5.15 -22.61
N ALA A 533 16.46 5.19 -21.92
CA ALA A 533 15.13 5.23 -22.54
C ALA A 533 14.88 6.55 -23.27
N THR A 534 15.18 7.69 -22.64
CA THR A 534 14.98 9.03 -23.22
C THR A 534 15.75 9.21 -24.54
N LEU A 535 16.94 8.61 -24.65
CA LEU A 535 17.82 8.76 -25.81
C LEU A 535 17.76 7.57 -26.78
N GLY A 536 16.95 6.54 -26.48
CA GLY A 536 16.83 5.35 -27.30
C GLY A 536 18.09 4.47 -27.37
N VAL A 537 19.04 4.64 -26.44
CA VAL A 537 20.33 3.92 -26.45
C VAL A 537 20.26 2.58 -25.72
N GLY A 538 21.09 1.63 -26.16
CA GLY A 538 21.13 0.27 -25.60
C GLY A 538 22.20 0.04 -24.53
N ARG A 539 23.09 1.02 -24.32
CA ARG A 539 24.22 0.95 -23.40
C ARG A 539 24.68 2.35 -23.00
N ILE A 540 25.30 2.48 -21.82
CA ILE A 540 25.89 3.71 -21.30
C ILE A 540 27.27 3.39 -20.71
N PRO A 541 28.34 4.13 -21.07
CA PRO A 541 29.62 4.03 -20.38
C PRO A 541 29.52 4.53 -18.93
N ILE A 542 30.08 3.75 -18.01
CA ILE A 542 30.25 4.13 -16.61
C ILE A 542 31.65 4.72 -16.46
N VAL A 543 31.76 5.95 -15.99
CA VAL A 543 33.02 6.68 -15.82
C VAL A 543 33.30 6.91 -14.34
N ASP A 544 34.56 7.18 -14.01
CA ASP A 544 34.99 7.45 -12.65
C ASP A 544 34.26 8.68 -12.09
N GLU A 545 33.92 8.62 -10.81
CA GLU A 545 33.16 9.67 -10.11
C GLU A 545 33.97 10.97 -9.98
N HIS A 546 35.31 10.86 -9.97
CA HIS A 546 36.24 11.99 -9.83
C HIS A 546 36.95 12.35 -11.15
N ASP A 547 36.96 11.47 -12.16
CA ASP A 547 37.45 11.76 -13.51
C ASP A 547 36.47 11.27 -14.60
N PRO A 548 35.62 12.17 -15.13
CA PRO A 548 34.63 11.83 -16.16
C PRO A 548 35.23 11.30 -17.48
N GLY A 549 36.54 11.48 -17.69
CA GLY A 549 37.22 10.92 -18.85
C GLY A 549 37.66 9.47 -18.65
N ARG A 550 37.73 8.97 -17.43
CA ARG A 550 38.21 7.61 -17.14
C ARG A 550 37.06 6.62 -17.21
N LEU A 551 37.14 5.69 -18.16
CA LEU A 551 36.15 4.61 -18.29
C LEU A 551 36.34 3.56 -17.19
N VAL A 552 35.29 3.29 -16.43
CA VAL A 552 35.23 2.29 -15.34
C VAL A 552 34.47 1.04 -15.77
N GLY A 553 33.42 1.19 -16.58
CA GLY A 553 32.60 0.06 -17.00
C GLY A 553 31.63 0.41 -18.12
N ILE A 554 30.78 -0.55 -18.48
CA ILE A 554 29.66 -0.35 -19.40
C ILE A 554 28.39 -0.95 -18.81
N PHE A 555 27.33 -0.16 -18.79
CA PHE A 555 26.00 -0.60 -18.39
C PHE A 555 25.16 -0.92 -19.63
N ARG A 556 24.44 -2.05 -19.59
CA ARG A 556 23.66 -2.62 -20.71
C ARG A 556 22.27 -2.99 -20.21
N ARG A 557 21.29 -3.11 -21.13
CA ARG A 557 19.91 -3.51 -20.77
C ARG A 557 19.84 -4.85 -20.03
N GLU A 558 20.73 -5.78 -20.32
CA GLU A 558 20.81 -7.07 -19.62
C GLU A 558 21.16 -6.94 -18.13
N HIS A 559 21.94 -5.92 -17.75
CA HIS A 559 22.28 -5.66 -16.34
C HIS A 559 21.09 -5.13 -15.55
N ALA A 560 20.05 -4.60 -16.20
CA ALA A 560 18.81 -4.21 -15.53
C ALA A 560 18.10 -5.42 -14.91
N VAL A 561 18.13 -6.56 -15.59
CA VAL A 561 17.55 -7.81 -15.08
C VAL A 561 18.36 -8.31 -13.88
N GLN A 562 19.70 -8.21 -13.96
CA GLN A 562 20.58 -8.54 -12.85
C GLN A 562 20.37 -7.62 -11.64
N ALA A 563 20.24 -6.31 -11.88
CA ALA A 563 19.91 -5.33 -10.84
C ALA A 563 18.56 -5.61 -10.21
N TYR A 564 17.56 -6.00 -11.00
CA TYR A 564 16.25 -6.38 -10.48
C TYR A 564 16.33 -7.62 -9.56
N HIS A 565 17.09 -8.65 -9.94
CA HIS A 565 17.34 -9.80 -9.07
C HIS A 565 18.15 -9.45 -7.81
N LEU A 566 19.11 -8.53 -7.92
CA LEU A 566 19.91 -8.05 -6.80
C LEU A 566 19.03 -7.26 -5.81
N ALA A 567 18.19 -6.37 -6.33
CA ALA A 567 17.28 -5.55 -5.58
C ALA A 567 16.19 -6.38 -4.89
N LEU A 568 15.56 -7.32 -5.62
CA LEU A 568 14.65 -8.31 -5.03
C LEU A 568 15.37 -9.12 -3.96
N GLY A 569 16.64 -9.49 -4.17
CA GLY A 569 17.46 -10.16 -3.16
C GLY A 569 17.67 -9.31 -1.90
N ARG A 570 17.86 -8.00 -2.03
CA ARG A 570 18.01 -7.05 -0.92
C ARG A 570 16.70 -6.86 -0.15
N GLU A 571 15.58 -6.77 -0.85
CA GLU A 571 14.24 -6.54 -0.25
C GLU A 571 13.64 -7.81 0.38
N VAL A 572 13.78 -8.97 -0.29
CA VAL A 572 13.36 -10.29 0.23
C VAL A 572 14.21 -10.71 1.44
N SER A 573 15.47 -10.30 1.52
CA SER A 573 16.33 -10.64 2.67
C SER A 573 16.02 -9.80 3.91
N HIS A 574 15.49 -8.59 3.74
CA HIS A 574 15.15 -7.69 4.85
C HIS A 574 13.91 -8.17 5.62
N ASP A 575 12.86 -8.61 4.91
CA ASP A 575 11.59 -9.01 5.54
C ASP A 575 11.55 -10.50 5.93
N LEU A 576 12.13 -11.42 5.14
CA LEU A 576 11.99 -12.86 5.39
C LEU A 576 13.02 -13.44 6.36
N GLY A 577 14.15 -12.77 6.62
CA GLY A 577 15.17 -13.27 7.55
C GLY A 577 14.70 -13.19 9.00
N ILE A 578 14.19 -12.02 9.39
CA ILE A 578 13.76 -11.72 10.77
C ILE A 578 12.40 -12.39 11.07
N GLU A 579 11.44 -12.38 10.14
CA GLU A 579 10.16 -13.09 10.33
C GLU A 579 10.32 -14.61 10.39
N ARG A 580 11.22 -15.22 9.60
CA ARG A 580 11.41 -16.68 9.65
C ARG A 580 12.05 -17.14 10.95
N LEU A 581 12.91 -16.33 11.57
CA LEU A 581 13.44 -16.64 12.91
C LEU A 581 12.36 -16.41 13.99
N ARG A 582 11.60 -15.31 13.95
CA ARG A 582 10.48 -15.04 14.87
C ARG A 582 9.35 -16.07 14.79
N ALA A 583 9.06 -16.61 13.61
CA ALA A 583 8.01 -17.62 13.42
C ALA A 583 8.45 -19.04 13.81
N ARG A 584 9.75 -19.27 14.02
CA ARG A 584 10.31 -20.61 14.26
C ARG A 584 10.87 -20.78 15.67
N THR A 585 11.06 -19.72 16.43
CA THR A 585 11.50 -19.78 17.83
C THR A 585 10.30 -19.99 18.75
N THR A 586 10.43 -20.89 19.74
CA THR A 586 9.53 -20.93 20.89
C THR A 586 9.51 -19.54 21.55
N THR A 587 8.36 -19.16 22.09
CA THR A 587 7.89 -17.81 22.48
C THR A 587 8.81 -16.93 23.36
N ASP A 588 10.02 -17.38 23.72
CA ASP A 588 10.92 -16.75 24.70
C ASP A 588 12.29 -16.30 24.16
N ALA A 589 12.61 -16.47 22.86
CA ALA A 589 13.90 -16.07 22.29
C ALA A 589 13.77 -14.96 21.23
N ALA A 590 14.51 -13.86 21.41
CA ALA A 590 14.47 -12.67 20.56
C ALA A 590 15.89 -12.13 20.27
N PHE A 591 15.96 -11.23 19.28
CA PHE A 591 17.17 -10.45 19.01
C PHE A 591 17.12 -9.15 19.81
N HIS A 592 18.26 -8.78 20.39
CA HIS A 592 18.43 -7.55 21.15
C HIS A 592 19.75 -6.88 20.73
N ASP A 593 19.76 -5.56 20.68
CA ASP A 593 20.99 -4.78 20.49
C ASP A 593 21.46 -4.22 21.83
N ILE A 594 22.72 -4.46 22.16
CA ILE A 594 23.34 -3.89 23.36
C ILE A 594 24.58 -3.09 22.99
N GLU A 595 24.67 -1.87 23.47
CA GLU A 595 25.91 -1.12 23.42
C GLU A 595 26.87 -1.64 24.51
N VAL A 596 28.13 -1.89 24.18
CA VAL A 596 29.17 -2.26 25.13
C VAL A 596 29.51 -1.02 25.97
N PRO A 597 29.19 -1.00 27.28
CA PRO A 597 29.44 0.17 28.11
C PRO A 597 30.94 0.36 28.38
N ALA A 598 31.36 1.61 28.56
CA ALA A 598 32.70 1.95 29.01
C ALA A 598 33.00 1.31 30.37
N ALA A 599 34.19 0.69 30.51
CA ALA A 599 34.61 -0.05 31.69
C ALA A 599 33.76 -1.30 32.04
N SER A 600 32.98 -1.82 31.09
CA SER A 600 32.31 -3.11 31.23
C SER A 600 33.29 -4.29 31.23
N VAL A 601 32.85 -5.46 31.68
CA VAL A 601 33.66 -6.70 31.63
C VAL A 601 34.04 -7.14 30.21
N ALA A 602 33.37 -6.58 29.20
CA ALA A 602 33.62 -6.84 27.79
C ALA A 602 34.56 -5.80 27.14
N ASP A 603 34.70 -4.61 27.73
CA ASP A 603 35.52 -3.52 27.18
C ASP A 603 37.00 -3.90 27.09
N GLY A 604 37.55 -3.83 25.88
CA GLY A 604 38.94 -4.15 25.55
C GLY A 604 39.27 -5.65 25.46
N ARG A 605 38.31 -6.56 25.66
CA ARG A 605 38.53 -8.03 25.66
C ARG A 605 38.17 -8.69 24.34
N LEU A 606 38.72 -9.89 24.11
CA LEU A 606 38.30 -10.74 22.99
C LEU A 606 36.97 -11.43 23.33
N LEU A 607 36.12 -11.66 22.33
CA LEU A 607 34.81 -12.29 22.52
C LEU A 607 34.91 -13.65 23.21
N LYS A 608 35.95 -14.45 22.93
CA LYS A 608 36.21 -15.74 23.60
C LYS A 608 36.61 -15.61 25.09
N GLU A 609 37.09 -14.45 25.51
CA GLU A 609 37.51 -14.15 26.88
C GLU A 609 36.36 -13.58 27.72
N VAL A 610 35.25 -13.22 27.06
CA VAL A 610 34.02 -12.75 27.70
C VAL A 610 33.13 -13.95 28.02
N ALA A 611 32.88 -14.19 29.30
CA ALA A 611 32.00 -15.26 29.74
C ALA A 611 30.53 -14.93 29.43
N MET A 612 30.02 -15.44 28.31
CA MET A 612 28.61 -15.26 27.91
C MET A 612 27.67 -16.09 28.80
N PRO A 613 26.50 -15.55 29.21
CA PRO A 613 25.44 -16.33 29.85
C PRO A 613 24.93 -17.45 28.94
N GLY A 614 24.39 -18.51 29.53
CA GLY A 614 23.79 -19.61 28.77
C GLY A 614 22.53 -19.14 28.02
N GLY A 615 22.38 -19.56 26.76
CA GLY A 615 21.25 -19.17 25.91
C GLY A 615 21.35 -17.77 25.30
N VAL A 616 22.57 -17.24 25.17
CA VAL A 616 22.90 -15.99 24.48
C VAL A 616 23.92 -16.28 23.38
N THR A 617 23.67 -15.78 22.18
CA THR A 617 24.59 -15.88 21.04
C THR A 617 24.81 -14.49 20.46
N VAL A 618 26.06 -14.05 20.30
CA VAL A 618 26.36 -12.78 19.60
C VAL A 618 26.34 -13.03 18.10
N VAL A 619 25.52 -12.28 17.39
CA VAL A 619 25.20 -12.47 15.95
C VAL A 619 25.99 -11.51 15.08
N SER A 620 26.13 -10.26 15.52
CA SER A 620 26.96 -9.26 14.85
C SER A 620 27.56 -8.29 15.88
N VAL A 621 28.66 -7.64 15.49
CA VAL A 621 29.26 -6.52 16.21
C VAL A 621 29.31 -5.35 15.25
N ARG A 622 28.74 -4.22 15.65
CA ARG A 622 28.74 -2.98 14.89
C ARG A 622 29.72 -2.00 15.55
N LYS A 623 30.74 -1.61 14.79
CA LYS A 623 31.77 -0.64 15.16
C LYS A 623 31.57 0.62 14.33
N GLY A 624 30.84 1.59 14.87
CA GLY A 624 30.39 2.76 14.11
C GLY A 624 29.46 2.37 12.95
N LEU A 625 29.90 2.58 11.70
CA LEU A 625 29.14 2.24 10.49
C LEU A 625 29.46 0.85 9.92
N GLN A 626 30.43 0.13 10.48
CA GLN A 626 30.82 -1.19 9.99
C GLN A 626 30.19 -2.30 10.83
N VAL A 627 29.56 -3.27 10.17
CA VAL A 627 29.00 -4.47 10.79
C VAL A 627 29.92 -5.65 10.46
N GLU A 628 30.44 -6.30 11.49
CA GLU A 628 31.24 -7.52 11.36
C GLU A 628 30.51 -8.73 11.96
N VAL A 629 30.71 -9.90 11.35
CA VAL A 629 30.27 -11.18 11.92
C VAL A 629 31.33 -11.60 12.93
N PRO A 630 31.01 -11.64 14.24
CA PRO A 630 32.00 -11.92 15.27
C PRO A 630 32.54 -13.34 15.19
N ASP A 631 33.81 -13.49 15.50
CA ASP A 631 34.43 -14.76 15.86
C ASP A 631 35.05 -14.69 17.26
N GLY A 632 35.64 -15.79 17.74
CA GLY A 632 36.27 -15.82 19.06
C GLY A 632 37.43 -14.81 19.25
N ASN A 633 38.01 -14.31 18.16
CA ASN A 633 39.10 -13.32 18.16
C ASN A 633 38.60 -11.89 17.92
N THR A 634 37.28 -11.66 17.80
CA THR A 634 36.71 -10.31 17.73
C THR A 634 36.96 -9.57 19.04
N ARG A 635 37.66 -8.44 18.98
CA ARG A 635 37.90 -7.57 20.13
C ARG A 635 36.72 -6.60 20.29
N LEU A 636 36.16 -6.53 21.49
CA LEU A 636 35.09 -5.62 21.86
C LEU A 636 35.66 -4.34 22.48
N GLN A 637 35.08 -3.20 22.18
CA GLN A 637 35.42 -1.89 22.74
C GLN A 637 34.16 -1.17 23.22
N ALA A 638 34.33 -0.26 24.19
CA ALA A 638 33.26 0.65 24.59
C ALA A 638 32.67 1.41 23.38
N GLY A 639 31.35 1.39 23.25
CA GLY A 639 30.61 1.98 22.13
C GLY A 639 30.35 1.05 20.94
N ASP A 640 30.88 -0.18 20.97
CA ASP A 640 30.49 -1.23 20.01
C ASP A 640 29.03 -1.66 20.28
N ILE A 641 28.23 -1.89 19.23
CA ILE A 641 26.85 -2.37 19.37
C ILE A 641 26.80 -3.84 19.00
N LEU A 642 26.42 -4.69 19.94
CA LEU A 642 26.30 -6.14 19.77
C LEU A 642 24.85 -6.48 19.48
N THR A 643 24.58 -7.10 18.33
CA THR A 643 23.30 -7.78 18.12
C THR A 643 23.41 -9.17 18.71
N VAL A 644 22.62 -9.47 19.73
CA VAL A 644 22.57 -10.76 20.41
C VAL A 644 21.24 -11.45 20.19
N PHE A 645 21.27 -12.75 19.98
CA PHE A 645 20.09 -13.60 19.99
C PHE A 645 20.04 -14.34 21.31
N ALA A 646 19.02 -14.08 22.12
CA ALA A 646 18.96 -14.55 23.50
C ALA A 646 17.54 -14.94 23.92
N ARG A 647 17.43 -15.87 24.88
CA ARG A 647 16.19 -16.06 25.66
C ARG A 647 16.06 -14.96 26.71
N ALA A 648 14.84 -14.58 27.08
CA ALA A 648 14.57 -13.51 28.06
C ALA A 648 15.46 -13.59 29.32
N GLY A 649 15.52 -14.75 29.99
CA GLY A 649 16.35 -14.93 31.19
C GLY A 649 17.88 -14.95 30.96
N GLY A 650 18.34 -15.17 29.74
CA GLY A 650 19.76 -15.08 29.36
C GLY A 650 20.16 -13.64 28.99
N PHE A 651 19.26 -12.89 28.38
CA PHE A 651 19.44 -11.48 28.05
C PHE A 651 19.57 -10.61 29.32
N ASP A 652 18.70 -10.83 30.31
CA ASP A 652 18.76 -10.10 31.59
C ASP A 652 20.09 -10.32 32.32
N GLN A 653 20.63 -11.54 32.28
CA GLN A 653 21.94 -11.87 32.85
C GLN A 653 23.09 -11.19 32.08
N LEU A 654 22.94 -11.01 30.77
CA LEU A 654 23.92 -10.31 29.94
C LEU A 654 23.96 -8.83 30.30
N LEU A 655 22.80 -8.17 30.40
CA LEU A 655 22.69 -6.76 30.80
C LEU A 655 23.30 -6.52 32.18
N GLN A 656 22.99 -7.37 33.17
CA GLN A 656 23.59 -7.29 34.50
C GLN A 656 25.12 -7.45 34.49
N ARG A 657 25.66 -8.35 33.66
CA ARG A 657 27.12 -8.56 33.56
C ARG A 657 27.82 -7.41 32.87
N PHE A 658 27.23 -6.86 31.81
CA PHE A 658 27.82 -5.77 31.04
C PHE A 658 27.62 -4.41 31.71
N ASN A 659 26.75 -4.34 32.72
CA ASN A 659 26.27 -3.10 33.34
C ASN A 659 25.69 -2.15 32.27
N ALA A 660 25.00 -2.73 31.29
CA ALA A 660 24.43 -2.04 30.13
C ALA A 660 22.95 -1.74 30.36
N GLY A 661 22.48 -0.60 29.85
CA GLY A 661 21.06 -0.29 29.73
C GLY A 661 20.42 -1.02 28.54
N ASP A 662 19.10 -1.18 28.57
CA ASP A 662 18.34 -1.71 27.42
C ASP A 662 18.35 -0.69 26.27
N THR A 663 18.57 -1.15 25.05
CA THR A 663 18.52 -0.33 23.82
C THR A 663 17.55 -0.96 22.83
N GLU A 664 16.82 -0.11 22.10
CA GLU A 664 15.65 -0.40 21.26
C GLU A 664 15.64 -1.74 20.48
N GLU A 665 14.44 -2.29 20.25
CA GLU A 665 14.21 -3.37 19.29
C GLU A 665 14.60 -2.93 17.86
N LEU A 666 15.68 -3.52 17.35
CA LEU A 666 16.18 -3.54 15.95
C LEU A 666 15.69 -2.42 15.01
N THR A 667 16.57 -1.43 14.78
CA THR A 667 16.59 -0.62 13.55
C THR A 667 17.70 -1.10 12.61
N ALA A 668 17.30 -1.54 11.41
CA ALA A 668 18.06 -1.73 10.18
C ALA A 668 19.56 -2.10 10.27
N ILE A 669 19.89 -3.36 9.95
CA ILE A 669 21.25 -3.77 9.61
C ILE A 669 21.51 -3.43 8.13
N SER A 670 22.33 -2.42 7.87
CA SER A 670 23.03 -2.25 6.59
C SER A 670 24.50 -2.53 6.82
N GLY A 671 25.00 -3.63 6.25
CA GLY A 671 26.40 -4.01 6.38
C GLY A 671 26.74 -5.39 5.81
N ASP A 672 27.43 -5.38 4.67
CA ASP A 672 28.35 -6.38 4.11
C ASP A 672 27.93 -7.87 4.08
N ASP A 673 27.46 -8.34 2.92
CA ASP A 673 27.39 -9.71 2.33
C ASP A 673 27.05 -10.95 3.21
N ALA A 674 26.74 -10.78 4.49
CA ALA A 674 26.39 -11.85 5.43
C ALA A 674 24.87 -12.08 5.46
N ARG A 675 24.45 -13.34 5.38
CA ARG A 675 23.04 -13.76 5.37
C ARG A 675 22.83 -14.96 6.28
N PHE A 676 21.56 -15.21 6.61
CA PHE A 676 21.15 -16.44 7.28
C PHE A 676 21.06 -17.61 6.28
N TYR A 677 21.63 -18.75 6.65
CA TYR A 677 21.61 -19.99 5.89
C TYR A 677 21.22 -21.16 6.79
N ASP A 678 20.26 -21.98 6.36
CA ASP A 678 19.99 -23.25 7.01
C ASP A 678 20.90 -24.34 6.41
N LEU A 679 21.59 -25.09 7.27
CA LEU A 679 22.39 -26.26 6.90
C LEU A 679 21.90 -27.45 7.74
N GLU A 680 21.68 -28.58 7.10
CA GLU A 680 21.41 -29.84 7.81
C GLU A 680 22.73 -30.54 8.10
N ILE A 681 22.88 -31.10 9.30
CA ILE A 681 24.03 -31.93 9.67
C ILE A 681 23.82 -33.32 9.05
N PRO A 682 24.61 -33.68 8.01
CA PRO A 682 24.43 -34.97 7.33
C PRO A 682 24.80 -36.14 8.24
N LEU A 683 24.19 -37.30 8.01
CA LEU A 683 24.58 -38.54 8.68
C LEU A 683 26.06 -38.85 8.43
N GLY A 684 26.83 -39.10 9.50
CA GLY A 684 28.27 -39.36 9.43
C GLY A 684 29.14 -38.11 9.27
N SER A 685 28.57 -36.91 9.48
CA SER A 685 29.32 -35.66 9.55
C SER A 685 30.39 -35.72 10.65
N VAL A 686 31.54 -35.06 10.42
CA VAL A 686 32.57 -34.87 11.45
C VAL A 686 32.08 -34.05 12.66
N ALA A 687 30.97 -33.32 12.51
CA ALA A 687 30.32 -32.58 13.59
C ALA A 687 29.30 -33.43 14.38
N ASP A 688 28.95 -34.62 13.92
CA ASP A 688 27.97 -35.48 14.58
C ASP A 688 28.48 -35.95 15.95
N GLY A 689 27.67 -35.75 16.98
CA GLY A 689 27.97 -36.09 18.36
C GLY A 689 28.99 -35.16 19.03
N ARG A 690 29.50 -34.10 18.38
CA ARG A 690 30.50 -33.18 18.96
C ARG A 690 29.87 -31.93 19.57
N LEU A 691 30.57 -31.30 20.52
CA LEU A 691 30.17 -30.00 21.05
C LEU A 691 30.55 -28.89 20.05
N ILE A 692 29.76 -27.82 19.97
CA ILE A 692 30.04 -26.69 19.07
C ILE A 692 31.46 -26.14 19.25
N LYS A 693 31.98 -26.07 20.48
CA LYS A 693 33.37 -25.64 20.76
C LYS A 693 34.45 -26.58 20.22
N GLU A 694 34.09 -27.83 19.92
CA GLU A 694 34.99 -28.87 19.37
C GLU A 694 34.91 -28.95 17.84
N VAL A 695 33.98 -28.20 17.22
CA VAL A 695 33.79 -28.13 15.77
C VAL A 695 34.57 -26.93 15.22
N ALA A 696 35.39 -27.17 14.20
CA ALA A 696 36.18 -26.13 13.56
C ALA A 696 35.30 -25.23 12.66
N ILE A 697 34.68 -24.22 13.26
CA ILE A 697 33.87 -23.21 12.56
C ILE A 697 34.81 -22.20 11.86
N PRO A 698 34.68 -21.97 10.54
CA PRO A 698 35.43 -20.95 9.81
C PRO A 698 35.21 -19.53 10.38
N GLY A 699 36.18 -18.65 10.18
CA GLY A 699 36.00 -17.22 10.49
C GLY A 699 34.85 -16.61 9.67
N GLY A 700 34.07 -15.72 10.29
CA GLY A 700 32.89 -15.10 9.67
C GLY A 700 31.66 -16.00 9.55
N CYS A 701 31.57 -17.03 10.40
CA CYS A 701 30.44 -17.95 10.53
C CYS A 701 30.00 -18.04 12.00
N THR A 702 28.73 -17.78 12.26
CA THR A 702 28.12 -17.97 13.59
C THR A 702 26.90 -18.88 13.48
N ILE A 703 26.86 -19.93 14.30
CA ILE A 703 25.65 -20.75 14.44
C ILE A 703 24.69 -20.01 15.38
N VAL A 704 23.54 -19.62 14.87
CA VAL A 704 22.54 -18.80 15.57
C VAL A 704 21.43 -19.64 16.19
N SER A 705 21.08 -20.76 15.56
CA SER A 705 20.14 -21.73 16.15
C SER A 705 20.45 -23.15 15.72
N VAL A 706 20.08 -24.13 16.55
CA VAL A 706 20.11 -25.56 16.22
C VAL A 706 18.68 -26.09 16.37
N ARG A 707 18.10 -26.57 15.28
CA ARG A 707 16.76 -27.17 15.27
C ARG A 707 16.86 -28.69 15.29
N ARG A 708 16.33 -29.29 16.35
CA ARG A 708 16.23 -30.75 16.52
C ARG A 708 14.76 -31.14 16.49
N GLY A 709 14.30 -31.62 15.33
CA GLY A 709 12.88 -31.87 15.09
C GLY A 709 12.03 -30.59 15.17
N MET A 710 11.15 -30.51 16.18
CA MET A 710 10.28 -29.36 16.47
C MET A 710 10.88 -28.38 17.48
N GLU A 711 12.00 -28.73 18.12
CA GLU A 711 12.62 -27.91 19.16
C GLU A 711 13.72 -27.02 18.57
N VAL A 712 13.71 -25.73 18.95
CA VAL A 712 14.77 -24.78 18.60
C VAL A 712 15.63 -24.51 19.83
N ILE A 713 16.90 -24.88 19.70
CA ILE A 713 17.93 -24.74 20.72
C ILE A 713 18.76 -23.50 20.36
N VAL A 714 18.91 -22.59 21.33
CA VAL A 714 19.87 -21.48 21.22
C VAL A 714 21.25 -22.04 21.57
N PRO A 715 22.18 -22.13 20.60
CA PRO A 715 23.44 -22.81 20.79
C PRO A 715 24.38 -22.03 21.70
N ASP A 716 25.08 -22.76 22.56
CA ASP A 716 26.27 -22.31 23.27
C ASP A 716 27.46 -23.24 22.93
N GLY A 717 28.64 -22.93 23.46
CA GLY A 717 29.83 -23.76 23.24
C GLY A 717 29.70 -25.20 23.72
N ASN A 718 28.74 -25.50 24.60
CA ASN A 718 28.47 -26.83 25.16
C ASN A 718 27.29 -27.54 24.47
N THR A 719 26.71 -26.93 23.43
CA THR A 719 25.61 -27.53 22.69
C THR A 719 26.16 -28.65 21.81
N ARG A 720 25.60 -29.85 21.94
CA ARG A 720 26.00 -31.02 21.15
C ARG A 720 25.20 -31.07 19.85
N LEU A 721 25.91 -31.10 18.73
CA LEU A 721 25.34 -31.25 17.39
C LEU A 721 25.09 -32.73 17.08
N LEU A 722 23.94 -33.06 16.50
CA LEU A 722 23.56 -34.42 16.11
C LEU A 722 23.21 -34.48 14.62
N SER A 723 23.43 -35.64 14.00
CA SER A 723 22.93 -35.94 12.65
C SER A 723 21.43 -35.67 12.53
N GLY A 724 21.03 -34.94 11.50
CA GLY A 724 19.65 -34.50 11.27
C GLY A 724 19.24 -33.21 11.97
N ASP A 725 20.12 -32.61 12.80
CA ASP A 725 19.92 -31.25 13.27
C ASP A 725 19.99 -30.27 12.08
N VAL A 726 19.10 -29.29 12.03
CA VAL A 726 19.19 -28.17 11.08
C VAL A 726 19.72 -26.95 11.80
N ILE A 727 20.93 -26.54 11.46
CA ILE A 727 21.59 -25.37 12.03
C ILE A 727 21.32 -24.14 11.18
N THR A 728 20.92 -23.04 11.81
CA THR A 728 20.82 -21.73 11.16
C THR A 728 22.12 -20.99 11.39
N LEU A 729 22.77 -20.57 10.30
CA LEU A 729 24.08 -19.96 10.26
C LEU A 729 23.99 -18.54 9.75
N PHE A 730 24.52 -17.58 10.50
CA PHE A 730 24.77 -16.25 9.99
C PHE A 730 26.22 -16.18 9.50
N ALA A 731 26.40 -16.05 8.19
CA ALA A 731 27.70 -16.13 7.57
C ALA A 731 27.76 -15.36 6.25
N ARG A 732 28.96 -15.03 5.79
CA ARG A 732 29.18 -14.62 4.39
C ARG A 732 29.05 -15.83 3.45
N GLN A 733 28.71 -15.59 2.19
CA GLN A 733 28.45 -16.67 1.23
C GLN A 733 29.63 -17.65 1.08
N ASP A 734 30.86 -17.16 1.14
CA ASP A 734 32.08 -17.98 1.01
C ASP A 734 32.37 -18.78 2.29
N SER A 735 32.25 -18.17 3.47
CA SER A 735 32.39 -18.86 4.75
C SER A 735 31.32 -19.95 4.93
N ARG A 736 30.10 -19.72 4.43
CA ARG A 736 29.04 -20.73 4.40
C ARG A 736 29.41 -21.94 3.54
N LYS A 737 29.98 -21.73 2.34
CA LYS A 737 30.41 -22.84 1.48
C LYS A 737 31.49 -23.67 2.17
N GLN A 738 32.47 -23.01 2.77
CA GLN A 738 33.57 -23.67 3.47
C GLN A 738 33.07 -24.50 4.66
N PHE A 739 32.08 -23.99 5.41
CA PHE A 739 31.51 -24.75 6.52
C PHE A 739 30.64 -25.93 6.05
N ALA A 740 29.83 -25.72 5.01
CA ALA A 740 29.01 -26.78 4.42
C ALA A 740 29.86 -27.93 3.84
N GLU A 741 31.04 -27.64 3.29
CA GLU A 741 32.00 -28.65 2.85
C GLU A 741 32.58 -29.46 4.01
N ARG A 742 32.95 -28.79 5.12
CA ARG A 742 33.45 -29.45 6.34
C ARG A 742 32.42 -30.36 6.99
N LEU A 743 31.13 -30.07 6.86
CA LEU A 743 30.07 -30.89 7.43
C LEU A 743 29.81 -32.18 6.63
N ARG A 744 30.37 -32.34 5.43
CA ARG A 744 30.16 -33.55 4.62
C ARG A 744 30.82 -34.78 5.28
N PRO A 745 30.20 -35.96 5.18
CA PRO A 745 30.82 -37.19 5.65
C PRO A 745 32.11 -37.47 4.85
N PRO A 746 33.16 -38.02 5.48
CA PRO A 746 34.40 -38.36 4.80
C PRO A 746 34.12 -39.39 3.69
N GLN A 747 34.64 -39.15 2.49
CA GLN A 747 34.53 -40.12 1.40
C GLN A 747 35.45 -41.32 1.64
N PRO A 748 35.07 -42.55 1.24
CA PRO A 748 35.95 -43.70 1.33
C PRO A 748 37.15 -43.51 0.38
N GLY A 749 38.27 -43.03 0.93
CA GLY A 749 39.49 -42.72 0.19
C GLY A 749 40.45 -41.75 0.90
N ASP A 750 39.98 -40.97 1.88
CA ASP A 750 40.79 -39.92 2.52
C ASP A 750 41.51 -40.34 3.82
N SER A 751 41.49 -41.63 4.19
CA SER A 751 42.34 -42.13 5.28
C SER A 751 43.75 -42.46 4.75
N GLY A 752 44.53 -41.42 4.45
CA GLY A 752 45.93 -41.61 4.07
C GLY A 752 46.60 -40.38 3.48
N ARG A 753 46.83 -39.35 4.31
CA ARG A 753 48.00 -38.45 4.19
C ARG A 753 48.21 -37.63 5.45
#